data_AF-A0A5B8CB94-F1
#
_entry.id   AF-A0A5B8CB94-F1
#
_cell.length_a   1.000
_cell.length_b   1.000
_cell.length_c   1.000
_cell.angle_alpha   90.00
_cell.angle_beta   90.00
_cell.angle_gamma   90.00
#
_symmetry.space_group_name_H-M   'P 1'
#
loop_
_entity.id
_entity.type
_entity.pdbx_description
1 polymer ?
#
loop_
_entity_poly.entity_id
_entity_poly.type
_entity_poly.pdbx_seq_one_letter_code
_entity_poly.pdbx_strand_id
1 'polypeptide(L)'
;MRFLLPLLLLLAACAPSGEARRDGSDWPGYGGIDENHYSPLKEINNGNVGKLKLAWYHDIGGGGSSLSAPIAVDGILYYASGYSVIHALDASTGRELWTYDPQSWKVAGQKMRAAWGIRGIAYDNGMVFTGTIDGRLIAINARSGHPVWTAQTIGKDDERYVTGAPWVFKGKVIIGHGGADFAPIRGYVTAYDQKTGKQLWRFHTVPGDPKLGFENRAMAMAARTWTGQWWKYGGGGTAWNAMAYDPKYNRIYIGVGNGSPWNQKIRSPGGGDNLFLCSIVALDADTGDYVWHYQTNPGETWDFNSAMDIELARLRIGGKERDVLMHAPKNGFFYVIDRETGKLISARNIVPVNWTSGIDVKSGRPVENPAARYPGGKPAIVYPSPFGAHNIEAMSFNPGTGLVYIPTMDQGRVYIDPAEPLQGWKHLNGQRISVGTGAPPAGVAPDRPATSFLLAWNPVTQSEAWRVPMPGIRGGGGTATTAGNLLFQGNAAGRFVAYAANSGRPLWSFDAQTAVMAQPITYRARGRQYVTVIAGSRFPSATGMGREWNYRTQQWRVLTFSLDGKASLPPVQPVETPVIDMPDFAVDPAKAVIGAGVFGQRCSICHGANAVSGGAAPDLLQSGVPLDKASFEEVLHKGILRERGMPRFEELTDAEIEGLQHYFRQRAREVLAAQAAAKPGAQTHRGLNEGQ
;
A
#
# COMPACT_ATOMS: atom_id res chain seq x y z
N MET A 1 22.13 -65.13 -16.84
CA MET A 1 21.99 -63.73 -16.38
C MET A 1 21.41 -62.88 -17.50
N ARG A 2 20.19 -62.37 -17.35
CA ARG A 2 19.75 -61.02 -17.75
C ARG A 2 18.24 -60.91 -17.47
N PHE A 3 17.95 -60.17 -16.40
CA PHE A 3 16.60 -59.86 -15.93
C PHE A 3 15.92 -58.88 -16.88
N LEU A 4 14.63 -59.13 -17.17
CA LEU A 4 13.70 -58.16 -17.75
C LEU A 4 13.28 -57.17 -16.65
N LEU A 5 13.53 -55.88 -16.86
CA LEU A 5 12.98 -54.77 -16.07
C LEU A 5 11.69 -54.27 -16.75
N PRO A 6 10.58 -54.02 -16.02
CA PRO A 6 9.41 -53.38 -16.59
C PRO A 6 9.60 -51.86 -16.66
N LEU A 7 9.27 -51.29 -17.82
CA LEU A 7 9.32 -49.87 -18.11
C LEU A 7 8.27 -49.12 -17.28
N LEU A 8 8.71 -48.14 -16.49
CA LEU A 8 7.87 -47.21 -15.73
C LEU A 8 6.86 -46.49 -16.64
N LEU A 9 5.59 -46.49 -16.24
CA LEU A 9 4.63 -45.47 -16.66
C LEU A 9 5.13 -44.10 -16.17
N LEU A 10 5.52 -43.25 -17.12
CA LEU A 10 5.71 -41.82 -16.86
C LEU A 10 4.38 -41.20 -16.45
N LEU A 11 4.34 -40.68 -15.23
CA LEU A 11 3.40 -39.64 -14.81
C LEU A 11 3.51 -38.47 -15.80
N ALA A 12 2.52 -38.35 -16.69
CA ALA A 12 2.29 -37.12 -17.42
C ALA A 12 1.95 -36.03 -16.40
N ALA A 13 2.96 -35.28 -15.96
CA ALA A 13 2.73 -34.00 -15.33
C ALA A 13 2.05 -33.13 -16.39
N CYS A 14 0.74 -32.86 -16.22
CA CYS A 14 0.01 -31.91 -17.04
C CYS A 14 0.87 -30.65 -17.17
N ALA A 15 1.21 -30.29 -18.41
CA ALA A 15 1.81 -29.00 -18.66
C ALA A 15 0.86 -27.94 -18.09
N PRO A 16 1.36 -26.96 -17.30
CA PRO A 16 0.55 -25.83 -16.89
C PRO A 16 -0.05 -25.19 -18.14
N SER A 17 -1.36 -25.00 -18.13
CA SER A 17 -2.03 -24.20 -19.15
C SER A 17 -1.45 -22.79 -19.08
N GLY A 18 -1.10 -22.19 -20.23
CA GLY A 18 -0.52 -20.84 -20.22
C GLY A 18 -1.45 -19.80 -19.59
N GLU A 19 -2.77 -20.02 -19.65
CA GLU A 19 -3.79 -19.17 -19.04
C GLU A 19 -4.25 -19.71 -17.68
N ALA A 20 -4.49 -18.80 -16.74
CA ALA A 20 -5.03 -19.12 -15.42
C ALA A 20 -6.50 -19.55 -15.48
N ARG A 21 -6.87 -20.54 -14.67
CA ARG A 21 -8.24 -21.07 -14.61
C ARG A 21 -9.17 -20.10 -13.91
N ARG A 22 -10.31 -19.80 -14.54
CA ARG A 22 -11.33 -18.87 -14.02
C ARG A 22 -12.36 -19.51 -13.08
N ASP A 23 -12.24 -20.80 -12.75
CA ASP A 23 -13.14 -21.52 -11.84
C ASP A 23 -12.83 -21.31 -10.34
N GLY A 24 -11.89 -20.41 -10.04
CA GLY A 24 -11.37 -20.14 -8.70
C GLY A 24 -10.24 -21.04 -8.24
N SER A 25 -9.83 -22.04 -9.04
CA SER A 25 -8.68 -22.89 -8.72
C SER A 25 -7.37 -22.10 -8.70
N ASP A 26 -7.29 -21.02 -9.47
CA ASP A 26 -6.15 -20.10 -9.52
C ASP A 26 -6.55 -18.69 -9.01
N TRP A 27 -5.54 -17.94 -8.57
CA TRP A 27 -5.59 -16.53 -8.21
C TRP A 27 -4.43 -15.81 -8.90
N PRO A 28 -4.61 -15.31 -10.15
CA PRO A 28 -3.48 -14.93 -11.01
C PRO A 28 -2.97 -13.49 -10.83
N GLY A 29 -3.72 -12.62 -10.19
CA GLY A 29 -3.37 -11.20 -10.04
C GLY A 29 -3.95 -10.61 -8.77
N TYR A 30 -3.62 -9.35 -8.50
CA TYR A 30 -4.01 -8.64 -7.28
C TYR A 30 -5.53 -8.72 -7.03
N GLY A 31 -6.37 -8.28 -7.99
CA GLY A 31 -7.83 -8.29 -7.87
C GLY A 31 -8.51 -9.67 -7.97
N GLY A 32 -7.75 -10.75 -8.11
CA GLY A 32 -8.29 -12.09 -8.40
C GLY A 32 -8.73 -12.23 -9.87
N ILE A 33 -9.66 -13.14 -10.14
CA ILE A 33 -10.10 -13.45 -11.51
C ILE A 33 -11.04 -12.38 -12.10
N ASP A 34 -11.82 -11.72 -11.25
CA ASP A 34 -12.90 -10.81 -11.65
C ASP A 34 -12.74 -9.39 -11.08
N GLU A 35 -11.53 -9.02 -10.64
CA GLU A 35 -11.21 -7.69 -10.07
C GLU A 35 -12.15 -7.32 -8.92
N ASN A 36 -12.34 -8.25 -7.97
CA ASN A 36 -13.27 -8.09 -6.84
C ASN A 36 -12.89 -8.87 -5.57
N HIS A 37 -11.69 -9.47 -5.56
CA HIS A 37 -11.15 -10.20 -4.40
C HIS A 37 -12.08 -11.31 -3.87
N TYR A 38 -12.86 -11.91 -4.77
CA TYR A 38 -13.77 -13.02 -4.51
C TYR A 38 -13.24 -14.33 -5.07
N SER A 39 -13.42 -15.41 -4.31
CA SER A 39 -13.25 -16.77 -4.81
C SER A 39 -14.58 -17.53 -4.88
N PRO A 40 -14.91 -18.17 -6.02
CA PRO A 40 -16.08 -19.03 -6.13
C PRO A 40 -15.91 -20.37 -5.39
N LEU A 41 -14.73 -20.66 -4.84
CA LEU A 41 -14.51 -21.90 -4.13
C LEU A 41 -15.27 -21.91 -2.78
N LYS A 42 -15.75 -23.10 -2.38
CA LYS A 42 -16.60 -23.29 -1.19
C LYS A 42 -16.29 -24.57 -0.38
N GLU A 43 -15.14 -25.19 -0.65
CA GLU A 43 -14.69 -26.36 0.11
C GLU A 43 -14.51 -25.99 1.59
N ILE A 44 -13.84 -24.87 1.88
CA ILE A 44 -13.86 -24.22 3.18
C ILE A 44 -15.05 -23.27 3.20
N ASN A 45 -15.91 -23.42 4.19
CA ASN A 45 -17.16 -22.68 4.35
C ASN A 45 -17.50 -22.49 5.84
N ASN A 46 -18.55 -21.72 6.11
CA ASN A 46 -18.98 -21.42 7.48
C ASN A 46 -19.30 -22.65 8.35
N GLY A 47 -19.59 -23.81 7.77
CA GLY A 47 -19.86 -25.06 8.49
C GLY A 47 -18.61 -25.85 8.89
N ASN A 48 -17.45 -25.58 8.27
CA ASN A 48 -16.22 -26.33 8.53
C ASN A 48 -14.98 -25.48 8.80
N VAL A 49 -15.03 -24.15 8.64
CA VAL A 49 -13.88 -23.25 8.84
C VAL A 49 -13.28 -23.34 10.25
N GLY A 50 -14.04 -23.73 11.26
CA GLY A 50 -13.51 -24.00 12.61
C GLY A 50 -12.49 -25.13 12.66
N LYS A 51 -12.39 -25.97 11.63
CA LYS A 51 -11.39 -27.04 11.48
C LYS A 51 -10.14 -26.59 10.73
N LEU A 52 -10.10 -25.35 10.24
CA LEU A 52 -8.96 -24.81 9.49
C LEU A 52 -7.70 -24.80 10.37
N LYS A 53 -6.61 -25.33 9.84
CA LYS A 53 -5.32 -25.43 10.53
C LYS A 53 -4.19 -25.01 9.60
N LEU A 54 -3.04 -24.63 10.18
CA LEU A 54 -1.84 -24.32 9.41
C LEU A 54 -1.41 -25.60 8.65
N ALA A 55 -1.33 -25.51 7.34
CA ALA A 55 -0.84 -26.57 6.48
C ALA A 55 0.68 -26.55 6.44
N TRP A 56 1.24 -25.36 6.20
CA TRP A 56 2.67 -25.09 6.17
C TRP A 56 2.92 -23.58 6.35
N TYR A 57 4.15 -23.21 6.68
CA TYR A 57 4.62 -21.83 6.67
C TYR A 57 6.00 -21.75 6.01
N HIS A 58 6.37 -20.56 5.53
CA HIS A 58 7.69 -20.26 4.98
C HIS A 58 8.20 -18.96 5.59
N ASP A 59 9.37 -19.00 6.24
CA ASP A 59 9.99 -17.83 6.86
C ASP A 59 10.62 -16.92 5.80
N ILE A 60 10.37 -15.62 5.90
CA ILE A 60 10.92 -14.60 5.01
C ILE A 60 12.11 -13.97 5.76
N GLY A 61 13.33 -14.16 5.24
CA GLY A 61 14.62 -13.80 5.88
C GLY A 61 14.90 -12.30 6.12
N GLY A 62 13.87 -11.46 6.16
CA GLY A 62 13.93 -10.03 6.45
C GLY A 62 13.47 -9.13 5.29
N GLY A 63 13.01 -7.92 5.63
CA GLY A 63 12.89 -6.82 4.68
C GLY A 63 11.73 -6.89 3.68
N GLY A 64 10.61 -7.57 3.97
CA GLY A 64 9.44 -7.65 3.10
C GLY A 64 8.64 -6.34 2.93
N SER A 65 7.60 -6.37 2.09
CA SER A 65 6.46 -5.43 2.16
C SER A 65 5.32 -6.12 2.88
N SER A 66 4.81 -5.55 3.97
CA SER A 66 3.71 -6.12 4.78
C SER A 66 2.37 -6.20 4.05
N LEU A 67 2.34 -5.75 2.80
CA LEU A 67 1.16 -5.54 1.98
C LEU A 67 1.19 -6.34 0.68
N SER A 68 2.26 -7.12 0.43
CA SER A 68 2.37 -7.84 -0.82
C SER A 68 1.28 -8.90 -0.91
N ALA A 69 0.40 -8.77 -1.90
CA ALA A 69 -0.54 -9.83 -2.26
C ALA A 69 0.23 -10.98 -2.95
N PRO A 70 0.14 -12.22 -2.44
CA PRO A 70 0.61 -13.39 -3.18
C PRO A 70 -0.35 -13.69 -4.34
N ILE A 71 0.11 -14.50 -5.30
CA ILE A 71 -0.73 -15.10 -6.35
C ILE A 71 -0.49 -16.60 -6.39
N ALA A 72 -1.46 -17.38 -6.86
CA ALA A 72 -1.34 -18.84 -6.94
C ALA A 72 -1.89 -19.34 -8.27
N VAL A 73 -1.06 -19.97 -9.09
CA VAL A 73 -1.46 -20.49 -10.41
C VAL A 73 -0.87 -21.88 -10.61
N ASP A 74 -1.69 -22.82 -11.07
CA ASP A 74 -1.27 -24.19 -11.40
C ASP A 74 -0.53 -24.92 -10.26
N GLY A 75 -0.98 -24.68 -9.02
CA GLY A 75 -0.39 -25.30 -7.82
C GLY A 75 0.96 -24.72 -7.41
N ILE A 76 1.38 -23.59 -7.98
CA ILE A 76 2.54 -22.82 -7.57
C ILE A 76 2.07 -21.51 -6.94
N LEU A 77 2.60 -21.21 -5.75
CA LEU A 77 2.39 -19.94 -5.07
C LEU A 77 3.57 -19.01 -5.41
N TYR A 78 3.28 -17.82 -5.91
CA TYR A 78 4.26 -16.78 -6.14
C TYR A 78 4.02 -15.61 -5.19
N TYR A 79 5.09 -15.02 -4.68
CA TYR A 79 5.00 -13.76 -3.95
C TYR A 79 6.26 -12.94 -4.13
N ALA A 80 6.14 -11.65 -3.83
CA ALA A 80 7.25 -10.73 -3.80
C ALA A 80 7.49 -10.24 -2.37
N SER A 81 8.75 -9.99 -2.03
CA SER A 81 9.13 -9.42 -0.75
C SER A 81 10.17 -8.31 -0.95
N GLY A 82 10.10 -7.31 -0.09
CA GLY A 82 11.07 -6.22 0.01
C GLY A 82 11.16 -5.37 -1.22
N TYR A 83 12.36 -5.24 -1.76
CA TYR A 83 12.61 -4.51 -3.00
C TYR A 83 12.39 -5.37 -4.25
N SER A 84 11.29 -6.13 -4.23
CA SER A 84 10.81 -6.99 -5.32
C SER A 84 11.59 -8.28 -5.55
N VAL A 85 12.08 -8.91 -4.48
CA VAL A 85 12.59 -10.29 -4.53
C VAL A 85 11.41 -11.24 -4.70
N ILE A 86 11.43 -12.05 -5.75
CA ILE A 86 10.32 -12.93 -6.13
C ILE A 86 10.64 -14.36 -5.71
N HIS A 87 9.67 -15.02 -5.09
CA HIS A 87 9.76 -16.41 -4.69
C HIS A 87 8.65 -17.21 -5.36
N ALA A 88 8.95 -18.44 -5.74
CA ALA A 88 7.98 -19.44 -6.16
C ALA A 88 8.05 -20.65 -5.23
N LEU A 89 6.91 -21.04 -4.67
CA LEU A 89 6.78 -22.17 -3.76
C LEU A 89 5.79 -23.19 -4.34
N ASP A 90 6.01 -24.48 -4.10
CA ASP A 90 4.96 -25.49 -4.28
C ASP A 90 3.81 -25.15 -3.30
N ALA A 91 2.64 -24.82 -3.85
CA ALA A 91 1.56 -24.24 -3.06
C ALA A 91 0.95 -25.23 -2.04
N SER A 92 1.18 -26.54 -2.21
CA SER A 92 0.68 -27.57 -1.30
C SER A 92 1.65 -27.90 -0.16
N THR A 93 2.93 -27.56 -0.29
CA THR A 93 3.99 -27.96 0.66
C THR A 93 4.82 -26.81 1.22
N GLY A 94 4.82 -25.64 0.57
CA GLY A 94 5.66 -24.50 0.94
C GLY A 94 7.13 -24.65 0.52
N ARG A 95 7.49 -25.72 -0.21
CA ARG A 95 8.86 -25.93 -0.69
C ARG A 95 9.21 -24.89 -1.75
N GLU A 96 10.29 -24.16 -1.54
CA GLU A 96 10.82 -23.22 -2.52
C GLU A 96 11.25 -23.95 -3.80
N LEU A 97 10.79 -23.43 -4.93
CA LEU A 97 11.09 -23.91 -6.28
C LEU A 97 12.21 -23.07 -6.90
N TRP A 98 12.10 -21.74 -6.78
CA TRP A 98 13.10 -20.78 -7.22
C TRP A 98 12.89 -19.43 -6.52
N THR A 99 13.97 -18.64 -6.50
CA THR A 99 13.98 -17.25 -6.05
C THR A 99 14.69 -16.38 -7.09
N TYR A 100 14.18 -15.18 -7.34
CA TYR A 100 14.77 -14.16 -8.21
C TYR A 100 14.91 -12.83 -7.45
N ASP A 101 16.14 -12.39 -7.24
CA ASP A 101 16.45 -11.06 -6.68
C ASP A 101 16.83 -10.09 -7.82
N PRO A 102 16.05 -9.03 -8.07
CA PRO A 102 16.39 -8.03 -9.08
C PRO A 102 17.57 -7.13 -8.66
N GLN A 103 18.04 -7.22 -7.41
CA GLN A 103 19.10 -6.42 -6.81
C GLN A 103 18.85 -4.91 -6.93
N SER A 104 17.58 -4.50 -6.85
CA SER A 104 17.15 -3.11 -7.03
C SER A 104 17.77 -2.15 -6.01
N TRP A 105 18.07 -2.63 -4.81
CA TRP A 105 18.79 -1.88 -3.77
C TRP A 105 20.17 -1.37 -4.21
N LYS A 106 20.82 -2.01 -5.19
CA LYS A 106 22.14 -1.58 -5.71
C LYS A 106 22.05 -0.28 -6.51
N VAL A 107 20.92 -0.03 -7.15
CA VAL A 107 20.75 1.06 -8.13
C VAL A 107 19.61 2.04 -7.80
N ALA A 108 18.77 1.72 -6.81
CA ALA A 108 17.66 2.57 -6.39
C ALA A 108 18.09 3.92 -5.79
N GLY A 109 19.31 4.01 -5.23
CA GLY A 109 19.84 5.24 -4.67
C GLY A 109 18.92 5.84 -3.60
N GLN A 110 18.57 7.12 -3.75
CA GLN A 110 17.71 7.84 -2.79
C GLN A 110 16.27 7.32 -2.75
N LYS A 111 15.79 6.61 -3.77
CA LYS A 111 14.43 6.04 -3.81
C LYS A 111 14.17 5.08 -2.65
N MET A 112 15.21 4.41 -2.13
CA MET A 112 15.10 3.54 -0.95
C MET A 112 14.58 4.27 0.30
N ARG A 113 14.78 5.59 0.38
CA ARG A 113 14.33 6.42 1.52
C ARG A 113 12.81 6.59 1.58
N ALA A 114 12.10 6.34 0.47
CA ALA A 114 10.63 6.33 0.49
C ALA A 114 10.07 5.18 1.36
N ALA A 115 10.91 4.21 1.74
CA ALA A 115 10.62 3.15 2.70
C ALA A 115 9.48 2.16 2.32
N TRP A 116 8.93 2.26 1.11
CA TRP A 116 7.92 1.35 0.59
C TRP A 116 8.54 0.12 -0.08
N GLY A 117 7.85 -1.01 -0.01
CA GLY A 117 8.15 -2.20 -0.81
C GLY A 117 7.05 -2.50 -1.83
N ILE A 118 7.20 -3.61 -2.55
CA ILE A 118 6.25 -4.09 -3.56
C ILE A 118 4.93 -4.56 -2.92
N ARG A 119 3.78 -4.25 -3.53
CA ARG A 119 2.44 -4.61 -3.02
C ARG A 119 1.80 -5.79 -3.75
N GLY A 120 2.39 -6.26 -4.84
CA GLY A 120 1.92 -7.46 -5.51
C GLY A 120 2.64 -7.68 -6.83
N ILE A 121 2.24 -8.77 -7.48
CA ILE A 121 2.75 -9.25 -8.76
C ILE A 121 1.58 -9.70 -9.63
N ALA A 122 1.84 -9.90 -10.91
CA ALA A 122 0.86 -10.50 -11.82
C ALA A 122 1.42 -11.74 -12.49
N TYR A 123 0.54 -12.68 -12.80
CA TYR A 123 0.83 -13.82 -13.66
C TYR A 123 -0.05 -13.75 -14.90
N ASP A 124 0.55 -14.00 -16.05
CA ASP A 124 -0.19 -14.36 -17.26
C ASP A 124 0.74 -15.04 -18.27
N ASN A 125 0.20 -15.97 -19.07
CA ASN A 125 0.90 -16.65 -20.16
C ASN A 125 2.27 -17.25 -19.77
N GLY A 126 2.35 -17.92 -18.61
CA GLY A 126 3.58 -18.56 -18.12
C GLY A 126 4.66 -17.59 -17.64
N MET A 127 4.33 -16.33 -17.42
CA MET A 127 5.24 -15.29 -16.94
C MET A 127 4.71 -14.65 -15.65
N VAL A 128 5.63 -14.29 -14.77
CA VAL A 128 5.40 -13.44 -13.58
C VAL A 128 5.95 -12.05 -13.87
N PHE A 129 5.16 -11.02 -13.57
CA PHE A 129 5.52 -9.61 -13.77
C PHE A 129 5.64 -8.89 -12.43
N THR A 130 6.68 -8.06 -12.30
CA THR A 130 6.90 -7.25 -11.09
C THR A 130 7.47 -5.88 -11.43
N GLY A 131 7.06 -4.87 -10.66
CA GLY A 131 7.69 -3.56 -10.63
C GLY A 131 8.72 -3.47 -9.52
N THR A 132 9.78 -2.68 -9.69
CA THR A 132 10.86 -2.52 -8.71
C THR A 132 10.99 -1.07 -8.23
N ILE A 133 11.53 -0.87 -7.02
CA ILE A 133 11.68 0.49 -6.45
C ILE A 133 12.58 1.42 -7.29
N ASP A 134 13.51 0.87 -8.08
CA ASP A 134 14.35 1.59 -9.04
C ASP A 134 13.65 1.83 -10.40
N GLY A 135 12.40 1.38 -10.53
CA GLY A 135 11.46 1.63 -11.62
C GLY A 135 11.63 0.76 -12.85
N ARG A 136 12.21 -0.43 -12.71
CA ARG A 136 12.12 -1.48 -13.72
C ARG A 136 10.75 -2.17 -13.66
N LEU A 137 10.28 -2.61 -14.82
CA LEU A 137 9.26 -3.63 -14.98
C LEU A 137 9.96 -4.87 -15.52
N ILE A 138 9.77 -6.01 -14.84
CA ILE A 138 10.49 -7.25 -15.14
C ILE A 138 9.48 -8.34 -15.42
N ALA A 139 9.67 -9.06 -16.53
CA ALA A 139 9.00 -10.32 -16.80
C ALA A 139 9.92 -11.49 -16.49
N ILE A 140 9.39 -12.49 -15.79
CA ILE A 140 10.13 -13.64 -15.28
C ILE A 140 9.42 -14.90 -15.78
N ASN A 141 10.17 -15.86 -16.30
CA ASN A 141 9.61 -17.15 -16.68
C ASN A 141 9.13 -17.89 -15.42
N ALA A 142 7.82 -18.17 -15.33
CA ALA A 142 7.20 -18.66 -14.09
C ALA A 142 7.68 -20.05 -13.66
N ARG A 143 8.23 -20.84 -14.60
CA ARG A 143 8.76 -22.19 -14.33
C ARG A 143 10.19 -22.15 -13.80
N SER A 144 11.04 -21.31 -14.38
CA SER A 144 12.49 -21.32 -14.12
C SER A 144 12.97 -20.21 -13.20
N GLY A 145 12.20 -19.14 -13.02
CA GLY A 145 12.64 -17.95 -12.28
C GLY A 145 13.62 -17.06 -13.03
N HIS A 146 13.95 -17.37 -14.29
CA HIS A 146 14.85 -16.55 -15.10
C HIS A 146 14.12 -15.34 -15.71
N PRO A 147 14.74 -14.14 -15.71
CA PRO A 147 14.15 -12.98 -16.36
C PRO A 147 14.07 -13.20 -17.88
N VAL A 148 12.93 -12.87 -18.46
CA VAL A 148 12.69 -12.90 -19.91
C VAL A 148 13.09 -11.56 -20.51
N TRP A 149 12.63 -10.46 -19.90
CA TRP A 149 12.98 -9.11 -20.29
C TRP A 149 12.89 -8.15 -19.10
N THR A 150 13.56 -7.01 -19.21
CA THR A 150 13.48 -5.88 -18.28
C THR A 150 13.23 -4.61 -19.08
N ALA A 151 12.26 -3.79 -18.67
CA ALA A 151 12.00 -2.47 -19.23
C ALA A 151 12.20 -1.40 -18.15
N GLN A 152 12.91 -0.32 -18.47
CA GLN A 152 13.07 0.82 -17.57
C GLN A 152 11.88 1.79 -17.75
N THR A 153 11.05 1.90 -16.72
CA THR A 153 9.79 2.65 -16.81
C THR A 153 9.91 4.13 -16.41
N ILE A 154 10.95 4.45 -15.63
CA ILE A 154 11.26 5.79 -15.10
C ILE A 154 12.65 6.25 -15.55
N GLY A 155 12.86 7.56 -15.63
CA GLY A 155 14.18 8.12 -15.98
C GLY A 155 15.27 7.74 -14.96
N LYS A 156 16.53 7.82 -15.39
CA LYS A 156 17.69 7.43 -14.54
C LYS A 156 17.79 8.29 -13.27
N ASP A 157 17.65 9.61 -13.41
CA ASP A 157 17.80 10.59 -12.33
C ASP A 157 16.45 11.03 -11.73
N ASP A 158 15.42 10.22 -11.95
CA ASP A 158 14.05 10.48 -11.56
C ASP A 158 13.77 9.95 -10.16
N GLU A 159 13.19 10.75 -9.24
CA GLU A 159 12.83 10.33 -7.87
C GLU A 159 11.51 9.52 -7.79
N ARG A 160 10.90 9.17 -8.93
CA ARG A 160 9.80 8.19 -9.01
C ARG A 160 10.26 6.80 -8.51
N TYR A 161 9.31 6.02 -8.01
CA TYR A 161 9.51 4.64 -7.60
C TYR A 161 8.27 3.79 -7.87
N VAL A 162 8.42 2.47 -8.04
CA VAL A 162 7.29 1.55 -8.24
C VAL A 162 7.05 0.71 -6.99
N THR A 163 5.78 0.62 -6.59
CA THR A 163 5.32 -0.10 -5.39
C THR A 163 4.05 -0.91 -5.65
N GLY A 164 3.16 -0.46 -6.54
CA GLY A 164 1.95 -1.19 -6.92
C GLY A 164 2.25 -2.46 -7.73
N ALA A 165 1.27 -3.35 -7.79
CA ALA A 165 1.32 -4.51 -8.67
C ALA A 165 1.16 -4.07 -10.15
N PRO A 166 1.78 -4.77 -11.11
CA PRO A 166 1.43 -4.63 -12.52
C PRO A 166 0.08 -5.30 -12.82
N TRP A 167 -0.62 -4.84 -13.85
CA TRP A 167 -1.82 -5.50 -14.40
C TRP A 167 -1.52 -6.08 -15.78
N VAL A 168 -2.09 -7.24 -16.07
CA VAL A 168 -1.89 -7.97 -17.33
C VAL A 168 -3.23 -8.14 -18.05
N PHE A 169 -3.24 -7.87 -19.36
CA PHE A 169 -4.44 -8.00 -20.19
C PHE A 169 -4.06 -8.02 -21.67
N LYS A 170 -4.74 -8.84 -22.48
CA LYS A 170 -4.62 -8.85 -23.96
C LYS A 170 -3.18 -8.78 -24.49
N GLY A 171 -2.27 -9.57 -23.92
CA GLY A 171 -0.86 -9.58 -24.34
C GLY A 171 -0.06 -8.33 -23.92
N LYS A 172 -0.57 -7.56 -22.96
CA LYS A 172 0.05 -6.33 -22.43
C LYS A 172 0.22 -6.43 -20.93
N VAL A 173 1.20 -5.68 -20.42
CA VAL A 173 1.40 -5.43 -19.00
C VAL A 173 1.44 -3.92 -18.77
N ILE A 174 0.61 -3.42 -17.86
CA ILE A 174 0.56 -2.01 -17.47
C ILE A 174 1.16 -1.83 -16.08
N ILE A 175 1.87 -0.72 -15.89
CA ILE A 175 2.38 -0.32 -14.59
C ILE A 175 2.39 1.21 -14.48
N GLY A 176 2.11 1.71 -13.27
CA GLY A 176 2.29 3.11 -12.90
C GLY A 176 3.43 3.29 -11.90
N HIS A 177 3.42 4.38 -11.15
CA HIS A 177 4.50 4.71 -10.21
C HIS A 177 4.00 5.65 -9.12
N GLY A 178 4.73 5.74 -8.01
CA GLY A 178 4.59 6.74 -6.95
C GLY A 178 5.60 7.89 -7.08
N GLY A 179 5.66 8.75 -6.06
CA GLY A 179 6.66 9.82 -5.94
C GLY A 179 6.11 11.24 -5.74
N ALA A 180 4.79 11.46 -5.87
CA ALA A 180 4.18 12.80 -5.81
C ALA A 180 4.43 13.55 -4.50
N ASP A 181 4.61 12.84 -3.39
CA ASP A 181 4.83 13.44 -2.07
C ASP A 181 6.29 13.82 -1.81
N PHE A 182 7.23 13.30 -2.63
CA PHE A 182 8.66 13.39 -2.35
C PHE A 182 9.41 14.32 -3.30
N ALA A 183 8.89 14.52 -4.50
CA ALA A 183 9.59 15.19 -5.59
C ALA A 183 8.57 15.80 -6.57
N PRO A 184 8.99 16.75 -7.45
CA PRO A 184 8.12 17.35 -8.46
C PRO A 184 7.80 16.35 -9.58
N ILE A 185 6.85 15.45 -9.31
CA ILE A 185 6.53 14.29 -10.15
C ILE A 185 5.27 14.52 -10.98
N ARG A 186 5.36 14.24 -12.29
CA ARG A 186 4.24 14.15 -13.22
C ARG A 186 3.79 12.70 -13.39
N GLY A 187 2.56 12.38 -13.03
CA GLY A 187 2.01 11.03 -13.10
C GLY A 187 1.79 10.50 -14.52
N TYR A 188 1.93 9.18 -14.68
CA TYR A 188 1.54 8.43 -15.86
C TYR A 188 1.34 6.95 -15.56
N VAL A 189 0.70 6.25 -16.49
CA VAL A 189 0.74 4.79 -16.63
C VAL A 189 1.33 4.42 -17.99
N THR A 190 2.02 3.29 -18.07
CA THR A 190 2.59 2.79 -19.33
C THR A 190 2.24 1.33 -19.53
N ALA A 191 1.75 0.99 -20.72
CA ALA A 191 1.57 -0.39 -21.14
C ALA A 191 2.72 -0.85 -22.03
N TYR A 192 3.16 -2.08 -21.80
CA TYR A 192 4.22 -2.75 -22.53
C TYR A 192 3.69 -4.03 -23.14
N ASP A 193 4.27 -4.42 -24.26
CA ASP A 193 4.06 -5.75 -24.83
C ASP A 193 4.58 -6.80 -23.86
N GLN A 194 3.71 -7.75 -23.52
CA GLN A 194 3.98 -8.74 -22.48
C GLN A 194 5.15 -9.67 -22.83
N LYS A 195 5.38 -9.94 -24.13
CA LYS A 195 6.41 -10.88 -24.59
C LYS A 195 7.78 -10.23 -24.71
N THR A 196 7.82 -8.96 -25.09
CA THR A 196 9.07 -8.27 -25.49
C THR A 196 9.48 -7.16 -24.54
N GLY A 197 8.57 -6.66 -23.69
CA GLY A 197 8.81 -5.49 -22.85
C GLY A 197 8.86 -4.18 -23.62
N LYS A 198 8.47 -4.18 -24.91
CA LYS A 198 8.42 -2.96 -25.72
C LYS A 198 7.27 -2.09 -25.24
N GLN A 199 7.55 -0.81 -24.97
CA GLN A 199 6.50 0.16 -24.68
C GLN A 199 5.51 0.26 -25.85
N LEU A 200 4.22 0.11 -25.56
CA LEU A 200 3.13 0.21 -26.54
C LEU A 200 2.50 1.60 -26.50
N TRP A 201 2.07 2.02 -25.33
CA TRP A 201 1.45 3.34 -25.12
C TRP A 201 1.70 3.84 -23.71
N ARG A 202 1.58 5.16 -23.55
CA ARG A 202 1.68 5.86 -22.26
C ARG A 202 0.57 6.88 -22.15
N PHE A 203 -0.09 6.92 -21.00
CA PHE A 203 -1.08 7.93 -20.66
C PHE A 203 -0.57 8.77 -19.48
N HIS A 204 -0.37 10.07 -19.70
CA HIS A 204 -0.13 11.02 -18.62
C HIS A 204 -1.43 11.35 -17.90
N THR A 205 -1.40 11.44 -16.59
CA THR A 205 -2.58 11.71 -15.76
C THR A 205 -2.77 13.19 -15.47
N VAL A 206 -1.74 14.02 -15.67
CA VAL A 206 -1.81 15.49 -15.52
C VAL A 206 -1.07 16.18 -16.67
N PRO A 207 -1.49 17.38 -17.08
CA PRO A 207 -0.91 18.11 -18.21
C PRO A 207 0.53 18.59 -17.91
N GLY A 208 1.37 18.62 -18.95
CA GLY A 208 2.75 19.13 -18.88
C GLY A 208 2.86 20.64 -19.06
N ASP A 209 4.05 21.12 -19.41
CA ASP A 209 4.28 22.54 -19.76
C ASP A 209 3.48 22.90 -21.03
N PRO A 210 2.50 23.82 -20.96
CA PRO A 210 1.71 24.23 -22.12
C PRO A 210 2.54 24.75 -23.30
N LYS A 211 3.75 25.27 -23.05
CA LYS A 211 4.65 25.76 -24.11
C LYS A 211 5.21 24.65 -24.99
N LEU A 212 5.27 23.41 -24.49
CA LEU A 212 5.72 22.25 -25.25
C LEU A 212 4.58 21.58 -26.03
N GLY A 213 3.34 22.05 -25.87
CA GLY A 213 2.14 21.39 -26.37
C GLY A 213 1.70 20.24 -25.47
N PHE A 214 0.66 19.52 -25.92
CA PHE A 214 0.05 18.42 -25.17
C PHE A 214 0.08 17.14 -26.00
N GLU A 215 0.36 16.01 -25.33
CA GLU A 215 0.55 14.70 -25.98
C GLU A 215 -0.73 14.19 -26.66
N ASN A 216 -1.89 14.58 -26.14
CA ASN A 216 -3.19 14.19 -26.67
C ASN A 216 -4.29 15.19 -26.28
N ARG A 217 -5.50 14.98 -26.80
CA ARG A 217 -6.67 15.82 -26.50
C ARG A 217 -7.07 15.81 -25.03
N ALA A 218 -6.84 14.71 -24.32
CA ALA A 218 -7.15 14.60 -22.90
C ALA A 218 -6.26 15.52 -22.06
N MET A 219 -4.96 15.61 -22.37
CA MET A 219 -4.03 16.54 -21.72
C MET A 219 -4.36 18.01 -22.04
N ALA A 220 -4.73 18.31 -23.29
CA ALA A 220 -5.20 19.65 -23.65
C ALA A 220 -6.52 20.04 -22.94
N MET A 221 -7.41 19.08 -22.72
CA MET A 221 -8.64 19.27 -21.95
C MET A 221 -8.33 19.47 -20.47
N ALA A 222 -7.48 18.61 -19.90
CA ALA A 222 -7.07 18.69 -18.52
C ALA A 222 -6.41 20.03 -18.22
N ALA A 223 -5.52 20.54 -19.08
CA ALA A 223 -4.82 21.81 -18.90
C ALA A 223 -5.73 23.03 -18.69
N ARG A 224 -6.97 23.02 -19.20
CA ARG A 224 -7.95 24.10 -18.96
C ARG A 224 -8.41 24.19 -17.51
N THR A 225 -8.20 23.13 -16.73
CA THR A 225 -8.56 23.04 -15.32
C THR A 225 -7.42 23.37 -14.37
N TRP A 226 -6.25 23.77 -14.90
CA TRP A 226 -5.08 24.16 -14.13
C TRP A 226 -4.72 25.63 -14.34
N THR A 227 -4.10 26.23 -13.34
CA THR A 227 -3.66 27.63 -13.36
C THR A 227 -2.22 27.75 -12.85
N GLY A 228 -1.54 28.84 -13.19
CA GLY A 228 -0.15 29.06 -12.78
C GLY A 228 0.85 28.15 -13.49
N GLN A 229 1.91 27.74 -12.79
CA GLN A 229 3.03 26.96 -13.34
C GLN A 229 3.13 25.56 -12.73
N TRP A 230 2.02 24.83 -12.71
CA TRP A 230 1.91 23.52 -12.05
C TRP A 230 2.98 22.51 -12.51
N TRP A 231 3.40 22.58 -13.78
CA TRP A 231 4.39 21.67 -14.35
C TRP A 231 5.77 21.78 -13.69
N LYS A 232 6.09 22.90 -13.03
CA LYS A 232 7.32 23.04 -12.23
C LYS A 232 7.33 22.18 -10.96
N TYR A 233 6.14 21.81 -10.49
CA TYR A 233 5.94 20.88 -9.37
C TYR A 233 5.61 19.47 -9.85
N GLY A 234 5.65 19.22 -11.16
CA GLY A 234 5.19 17.98 -11.78
C GLY A 234 3.67 17.79 -11.80
N GLY A 235 2.94 18.37 -10.83
CA GLY A 235 1.48 18.35 -10.74
C GLY A 235 0.92 17.17 -9.95
N GLY A 236 1.65 16.06 -9.82
CA GLY A 236 1.22 14.84 -9.12
C GLY A 236 0.46 13.87 -10.02
N GLY A 237 -0.61 13.27 -9.49
CA GLY A 237 -1.47 12.35 -10.23
C GLY A 237 -0.86 10.96 -10.46
N THR A 238 0.00 10.51 -9.56
CA THR A 238 0.64 9.18 -9.65
C THR A 238 -0.37 8.05 -9.57
N ALA A 239 -0.33 7.08 -10.49
CA ALA A 239 -1.15 5.86 -10.44
C ALA A 239 -0.33 4.73 -9.78
N TRP A 240 -0.32 4.70 -8.45
CA TRP A 240 0.74 4.01 -7.68
C TRP A 240 0.33 2.67 -7.06
N ASN A 241 -0.94 2.27 -7.16
CA ASN A 241 -1.44 1.03 -6.56
C ASN A 241 -2.37 0.24 -7.48
N ALA A 242 -3.69 0.42 -7.39
CA ALA A 242 -4.62 -0.51 -8.03
C ALA A 242 -5.20 0.00 -9.35
N MET A 243 -5.50 -0.96 -10.22
CA MET A 243 -6.15 -0.79 -11.52
C MET A 243 -7.19 -1.91 -11.66
N ALA A 244 -8.02 -1.88 -12.70
CA ALA A 244 -8.91 -3.00 -13.03
C ALA A 244 -9.13 -3.10 -14.54
N TYR A 245 -9.00 -4.31 -15.10
CA TYR A 245 -9.27 -4.55 -16.52
C TYR A 245 -10.66 -5.15 -16.73
N ASP A 246 -11.42 -4.56 -17.65
CA ASP A 246 -12.75 -5.00 -18.03
C ASP A 246 -12.77 -5.53 -19.48
N PRO A 247 -12.83 -6.85 -19.68
CA PRO A 247 -12.87 -7.44 -21.01
C PRO A 247 -14.18 -7.16 -21.74
N LYS A 248 -15.29 -6.83 -21.06
CA LYS A 248 -16.58 -6.55 -21.71
C LYS A 248 -16.51 -5.26 -22.53
N TYR A 249 -15.88 -4.23 -21.97
CA TYR A 249 -15.77 -2.91 -22.62
C TYR A 249 -14.39 -2.67 -23.24
N ASN A 250 -13.46 -3.61 -23.11
CA ASN A 250 -12.06 -3.48 -23.53
C ASN A 250 -11.37 -2.27 -22.88
N ARG A 251 -11.48 -2.15 -21.54
CA ARG A 251 -11.03 -0.96 -20.81
C ARG A 251 -10.11 -1.31 -19.66
N ILE A 252 -9.14 -0.44 -19.42
CA ILE A 252 -8.40 -0.39 -18.17
C ILE A 252 -8.88 0.82 -17.38
N TYR A 253 -9.29 0.59 -16.13
CA TYR A 253 -9.62 1.64 -15.18
C TYR A 253 -8.41 1.87 -14.29
N ILE A 254 -7.97 3.11 -14.16
CA ILE A 254 -6.85 3.50 -13.31
C ILE A 254 -7.31 4.45 -12.21
N GLY A 255 -6.82 4.23 -10.99
CA GLY A 255 -6.95 5.14 -9.88
C GLY A 255 -5.83 6.18 -9.85
N VAL A 256 -6.17 7.47 -9.84
CA VAL A 256 -5.20 8.56 -9.92
C VAL A 256 -4.91 9.18 -8.56
N GLY A 257 -3.63 9.43 -8.30
CA GLY A 257 -3.06 10.01 -7.08
C GLY A 257 -3.44 11.47 -6.80
N ASN A 258 -2.92 11.96 -5.67
CA ASN A 258 -2.99 13.34 -5.18
C ASN A 258 -2.15 14.30 -6.02
N GLY A 259 -2.38 15.60 -5.81
CA GLY A 259 -1.57 16.67 -6.39
C GLY A 259 -0.17 16.78 -5.77
N SER A 260 0.77 17.33 -6.54
CA SER A 260 2.12 17.67 -6.07
C SER A 260 2.41 19.17 -6.27
N PRO A 261 2.68 19.94 -5.19
CA PRO A 261 2.42 19.59 -3.79
C PRO A 261 0.92 19.42 -3.50
N TRP A 262 0.53 18.94 -2.31
CA TRP A 262 -0.88 18.80 -1.93
C TRP A 262 -1.61 20.15 -1.96
N ASN A 263 -0.99 21.20 -1.39
CA ASN A 263 -1.61 22.51 -1.30
C ASN A 263 -1.91 23.15 -2.67
N GLN A 264 -3.20 23.23 -3.02
CA GLN A 264 -3.66 23.78 -4.30
C GLN A 264 -3.23 25.23 -4.48
N LYS A 265 -3.14 26.03 -3.41
CA LYS A 265 -2.73 27.44 -3.49
C LYS A 265 -1.30 27.61 -4.01
N ILE A 266 -0.46 26.59 -3.88
CA ILE A 266 0.90 26.55 -4.43
C ILE A 266 0.85 25.95 -5.85
N ARG A 267 0.22 24.79 -5.99
CA ARG A 267 0.21 23.99 -7.23
C ARG A 267 -0.56 24.63 -8.37
N SER A 268 -1.72 25.21 -8.07
CA SER A 268 -2.63 25.87 -9.01
C SER A 268 -3.30 27.09 -8.33
N PRO A 269 -2.59 28.24 -8.22
CA PRO A 269 -2.98 29.36 -7.37
C PRO A 269 -4.34 30.02 -7.72
N GLY A 270 -4.76 29.94 -8.97
CA GLY A 270 -6.06 30.41 -9.45
C GLY A 270 -7.18 29.39 -9.28
N GLY A 271 -6.93 28.25 -8.62
CA GLY A 271 -7.90 27.18 -8.40
C GLY A 271 -8.01 26.21 -9.58
N GLY A 272 -9.22 25.74 -9.85
CA GLY A 272 -9.52 24.77 -10.90
C GLY A 272 -9.55 23.32 -10.41
N ASP A 273 -10.20 22.46 -11.20
CA ASP A 273 -10.41 21.05 -10.86
C ASP A 273 -9.11 20.24 -10.86
N ASN A 274 -8.07 20.72 -11.55
CA ASN A 274 -6.77 20.06 -11.68
C ASN A 274 -6.86 18.61 -12.18
N LEU A 275 -7.51 18.39 -13.33
CA LEU A 275 -7.67 17.06 -13.91
C LEU A 275 -6.32 16.43 -14.31
N PHE A 276 -6.13 15.11 -14.16
CA PHE A 276 -7.06 14.10 -13.64
C PHE A 276 -6.75 13.69 -12.19
N LEU A 277 -6.28 14.61 -11.34
CA LEU A 277 -6.01 14.29 -9.94
C LEU A 277 -7.23 13.64 -9.27
N CYS A 278 -6.98 12.68 -8.38
CA CYS A 278 -8.00 12.02 -7.55
C CYS A 278 -9.24 11.60 -8.35
N SER A 279 -8.98 10.83 -9.42
CA SER A 279 -10.00 10.38 -10.37
C SER A 279 -9.89 8.89 -10.63
N ILE A 280 -11.02 8.29 -11.00
CA ILE A 280 -11.01 7.08 -11.81
C ILE A 280 -10.97 7.51 -13.27
N VAL A 281 -10.01 7.01 -14.04
CA VAL A 281 -9.90 7.26 -15.48
C VAL A 281 -10.01 5.95 -16.23
N ALA A 282 -10.92 5.89 -17.20
CA ALA A 282 -11.06 4.78 -18.12
C ALA A 282 -10.27 5.05 -19.41
N LEU A 283 -9.40 4.11 -19.75
CA LEU A 283 -8.63 4.12 -20.99
C LEU A 283 -9.03 2.93 -21.86
N ASP A 284 -9.01 3.12 -23.17
CA ASP A 284 -9.06 2.02 -24.12
C ASP A 284 -7.83 1.12 -23.92
N ALA A 285 -8.06 -0.18 -23.76
CA ALA A 285 -6.99 -1.10 -23.39
C ALA A 285 -5.95 -1.30 -24.51
N ASP A 286 -6.32 -1.13 -25.78
CA ASP A 286 -5.39 -1.36 -26.89
C ASP A 286 -4.49 -0.16 -27.15
N THR A 287 -5.05 1.05 -27.03
CA THR A 287 -4.41 2.31 -27.45
C THR A 287 -3.94 3.19 -26.29
N GLY A 288 -4.52 3.03 -25.10
CA GLY A 288 -4.31 3.95 -23.98
C GLY A 288 -5.05 5.27 -24.14
N ASP A 289 -5.94 5.40 -25.14
CA ASP A 289 -6.71 6.60 -25.36
C ASP A 289 -7.75 6.81 -24.25
N TYR A 290 -7.92 8.07 -23.85
CA TYR A 290 -8.91 8.47 -22.86
C TYR A 290 -10.34 8.19 -23.34
N VAL A 291 -11.15 7.57 -22.48
CA VAL A 291 -12.58 7.31 -22.73
C VAL A 291 -13.46 8.21 -21.86
N TRP A 292 -13.36 8.06 -20.54
CA TRP A 292 -14.10 8.86 -19.55
C TRP A 292 -13.30 8.96 -18.25
N HIS A 293 -13.69 9.90 -17.37
CA HIS A 293 -13.22 9.94 -15.99
C HIS A 293 -14.36 10.31 -15.05
N TYR A 294 -14.18 9.96 -13.77
CA TYR A 294 -14.96 10.50 -12.66
C TYR A 294 -13.98 10.99 -11.59
N GLN A 295 -14.02 12.29 -11.28
CA GLN A 295 -13.13 12.90 -10.29
C GLN A 295 -13.77 12.91 -8.91
N THR A 296 -13.21 12.17 -7.96
CA THR A 296 -13.76 12.06 -6.60
C THR A 296 -13.47 13.30 -5.77
N ASN A 297 -12.37 14.01 -6.07
CA ASN A 297 -11.93 15.21 -5.33
C ASN A 297 -11.42 16.32 -6.26
N PRO A 298 -12.32 17.12 -6.87
CA PRO A 298 -11.93 18.28 -7.67
C PRO A 298 -11.09 19.29 -6.87
N GLY A 299 -9.95 19.69 -7.43
CA GLY A 299 -9.04 20.64 -6.80
C GLY A 299 -8.52 20.16 -5.44
N GLU A 300 -8.27 18.86 -5.28
CA GLU A 300 -7.80 18.23 -4.03
C GLU A 300 -6.63 18.99 -3.36
N THR A 301 -6.64 19.02 -2.02
CA THR A 301 -5.62 19.71 -1.22
C THR A 301 -5.27 19.01 0.12
N TRP A 302 -5.58 17.72 0.23
CA TRP A 302 -5.60 16.93 1.48
C TRP A 302 -4.98 15.53 1.37
N ASP A 303 -4.41 15.17 0.22
CA ASP A 303 -4.05 13.78 -0.12
C ASP A 303 -5.24 12.82 -0.12
N PHE A 304 -6.41 13.31 -0.55
CA PHE A 304 -7.61 12.48 -0.74
C PHE A 304 -7.60 11.85 -2.13
N ASN A 305 -6.61 10.99 -2.38
CA ASN A 305 -6.43 10.36 -3.67
C ASN A 305 -7.32 9.14 -3.93
N SER A 306 -7.31 8.66 -5.17
CA SER A 306 -8.21 7.60 -5.68
C SER A 306 -7.42 6.39 -6.17
N ALA A 307 -6.24 6.13 -5.63
CA ALA A 307 -5.39 5.00 -6.03
C ALA A 307 -5.74 3.66 -5.33
N MET A 308 -6.83 3.65 -4.56
CA MET A 308 -7.35 2.45 -3.89
C MET A 308 -7.96 1.49 -4.91
N ASP A 309 -8.16 0.24 -4.51
CA ASP A 309 -8.69 -0.81 -5.37
C ASP A 309 -10.08 -0.50 -5.92
N ILE A 310 -10.33 -1.16 -7.05
CA ILE A 310 -11.43 -0.88 -7.96
C ILE A 310 -12.15 -2.20 -8.17
N GLU A 311 -13.33 -2.32 -7.58
CA GLU A 311 -14.07 -3.58 -7.63
C GLU A 311 -15.09 -3.56 -8.76
N LEU A 312 -15.00 -4.55 -9.64
CA LEU A 312 -15.89 -4.70 -10.77
C LEU A 312 -17.02 -5.68 -10.45
N ALA A 313 -18.26 -5.25 -10.66
CA ALA A 313 -19.43 -6.06 -10.34
C ALA A 313 -20.62 -5.79 -11.26
N ARG A 314 -21.60 -6.69 -11.19
CA ARG A 314 -22.94 -6.47 -11.73
C ARG A 314 -23.93 -6.42 -10.57
N LEU A 315 -24.65 -5.32 -10.45
CA LEU A 315 -25.60 -5.09 -9.36
C LEU A 315 -27.00 -4.77 -9.90
N ARG A 316 -28.03 -5.22 -9.17
CA ARG A 316 -29.41 -4.83 -9.42
C ARG A 316 -29.74 -3.54 -8.67
N ILE A 317 -29.75 -2.41 -9.37
CA ILE A 317 -30.00 -1.07 -8.80
C ILE A 317 -31.24 -0.47 -9.46
N GLY A 318 -32.21 -0.04 -8.65
CA GLY A 318 -33.48 0.52 -9.15
C GLY A 318 -34.24 -0.46 -10.05
N GLY A 319 -34.23 -1.75 -9.70
CA GLY A 319 -34.91 -2.81 -10.44
C GLY A 319 -34.24 -3.23 -11.76
N LYS A 320 -33.08 -2.66 -12.11
CA LYS A 320 -32.36 -2.98 -13.35
C LYS A 320 -30.94 -3.44 -13.06
N GLU A 321 -30.45 -4.38 -13.86
CA GLU A 321 -29.05 -4.79 -13.81
C GLU A 321 -28.14 -3.67 -14.33
N ARG A 322 -27.01 -3.45 -13.64
CA ARG A 322 -26.01 -2.44 -13.95
C ARG A 322 -24.61 -3.04 -13.85
N ASP A 323 -23.78 -2.75 -14.83
CA ASP A 323 -22.35 -2.98 -14.76
C ASP A 323 -21.69 -1.83 -14.02
N VAL A 324 -21.15 -2.12 -12.85
CA VAL A 324 -20.64 -1.09 -11.94
C VAL A 324 -19.18 -1.27 -11.63
N LEU A 325 -18.55 -0.13 -11.37
CA LEU A 325 -17.27 0.01 -10.70
C LEU A 325 -17.57 0.53 -9.30
N MET A 326 -17.03 -0.13 -8.29
CA MET A 326 -17.15 0.24 -6.88
C MET A 326 -15.79 0.69 -6.35
N HIS A 327 -15.78 1.80 -5.61
CA HIS A 327 -14.52 2.40 -5.18
C HIS A 327 -14.68 3.15 -3.84
N ALA A 328 -13.75 2.92 -2.91
CA ALA A 328 -13.69 3.58 -1.61
C ALA A 328 -12.38 4.38 -1.49
N PRO A 329 -12.26 5.60 -2.03
CA PRO A 329 -11.01 6.37 -1.92
C PRO A 329 -10.79 6.92 -0.51
N LYS A 330 -9.67 7.63 -0.31
CA LYS A 330 -9.25 8.18 0.98
C LYS A 330 -10.27 9.17 1.55
N ASN A 331 -11.09 9.79 0.71
CA ASN A 331 -11.94 10.93 1.05
C ASN A 331 -13.14 10.62 1.96
N GLY A 332 -13.37 9.35 2.31
CA GLY A 332 -14.44 8.95 3.22
C GLY A 332 -15.75 8.56 2.56
N PHE A 333 -15.84 8.49 1.23
CA PHE A 333 -17.03 8.06 0.50
C PHE A 333 -16.85 6.70 -0.18
N PHE A 334 -17.96 5.98 -0.34
CA PHE A 334 -18.07 4.80 -1.19
C PHE A 334 -18.85 5.17 -2.45
N TYR A 335 -18.23 4.96 -3.61
CA TYR A 335 -18.78 5.32 -4.91
C TYR A 335 -19.23 4.08 -5.67
N VAL A 336 -20.41 4.16 -6.28
CA VAL A 336 -20.88 3.23 -7.31
C VAL A 336 -20.99 4.01 -8.61
N ILE A 337 -20.23 3.59 -9.61
CA ILE A 337 -20.07 4.27 -10.90
C ILE A 337 -20.47 3.30 -12.00
N ASP A 338 -21.24 3.76 -12.98
CA ASP A 338 -21.51 3.00 -14.19
C ASP A 338 -20.20 2.84 -14.98
N ARG A 339 -19.66 1.62 -15.06
CA ARG A 339 -18.32 1.40 -15.65
C ARG A 339 -18.30 1.52 -17.17
N GLU A 340 -19.47 1.53 -17.81
CA GLU A 340 -19.60 1.79 -19.25
C GLU A 340 -19.48 3.30 -19.57
N THR A 341 -19.98 4.17 -18.71
CA THR A 341 -20.16 5.59 -19.05
C THR A 341 -19.42 6.56 -18.12
N GLY A 342 -18.92 6.09 -16.98
CA GLY A 342 -18.33 6.94 -15.94
C GLY A 342 -19.35 7.73 -15.13
N LYS A 343 -20.66 7.50 -15.35
CA LYS A 343 -21.71 8.22 -14.65
C LYS A 343 -21.80 7.74 -13.21
N LEU A 344 -21.81 8.69 -12.28
CA LEU A 344 -22.06 8.41 -10.87
C LEU A 344 -23.49 7.85 -10.70
N ILE A 345 -23.61 6.70 -10.05
CA ILE A 345 -24.90 6.12 -9.67
C ILE A 345 -25.25 6.54 -8.25
N SER A 346 -24.31 6.40 -7.31
CA SER A 346 -24.50 6.80 -5.92
C SER A 346 -23.18 6.99 -5.18
N ALA A 347 -23.19 7.84 -4.15
CA ALA A 347 -22.07 8.01 -3.23
C ALA A 347 -22.56 8.36 -1.82
N ARG A 348 -22.02 7.68 -0.80
CA ARG A 348 -22.26 7.98 0.62
C ARG A 348 -21.01 7.80 1.45
N ASN A 349 -20.91 8.55 2.53
CA ASN A 349 -19.75 8.51 3.40
C ASN A 349 -19.75 7.25 4.29
N ILE A 350 -18.61 6.57 4.38
CA ILE A 350 -18.39 5.37 5.20
C ILE A 350 -17.88 5.69 6.61
N VAL A 351 -17.44 6.93 6.80
CA VAL A 351 -17.07 7.54 8.09
C VAL A 351 -17.64 8.95 8.14
N PRO A 352 -17.82 9.56 9.32
CA PRO A 352 -18.10 10.99 9.41
C PRO A 352 -16.99 11.81 8.74
N VAL A 353 -17.37 12.79 7.92
CA VAL A 353 -16.45 13.69 7.20
C VAL A 353 -16.88 15.13 7.41
N ASN A 354 -15.95 16.09 7.29
CA ASN A 354 -16.24 17.51 7.45
C ASN A 354 -15.75 18.40 6.28
N TRP A 355 -15.07 17.82 5.30
CA TRP A 355 -14.60 18.53 4.11
C TRP A 355 -15.73 18.85 3.10
N THR A 356 -16.86 18.16 3.22
CA THR A 356 -18.05 18.32 2.37
C THR A 356 -19.29 17.92 3.17
N SER A 357 -20.46 18.47 2.80
CA SER A 357 -21.76 18.01 3.32
C SER A 357 -22.32 16.79 2.57
N GLY A 358 -21.71 16.40 1.45
CA GLY A 358 -22.11 15.25 0.65
C GLY A 358 -21.75 15.38 -0.82
N ILE A 359 -22.01 14.33 -1.61
CA ILE A 359 -21.86 14.34 -3.06
C ILE A 359 -23.23 14.61 -3.69
N ASP A 360 -23.34 15.68 -4.47
CA ASP A 360 -24.54 15.91 -5.29
C ASP A 360 -24.50 14.96 -6.50
N VAL A 361 -25.39 13.97 -6.51
CA VAL A 361 -25.39 12.93 -7.55
C VAL A 361 -25.73 13.50 -8.93
N LYS A 362 -26.47 14.61 -9.01
CA LYS A 362 -26.84 15.23 -10.30
C LYS A 362 -25.63 15.84 -10.99
N SER A 363 -24.83 16.63 -10.29
CA SER A 363 -23.59 17.21 -10.81
C SER A 363 -22.42 16.22 -10.77
N GLY A 364 -22.49 15.21 -9.90
CA GLY A 364 -21.38 14.31 -9.61
C GLY A 364 -20.28 14.95 -8.76
N ARG A 365 -20.55 16.07 -8.09
CA ARG A 365 -19.54 16.89 -7.39
C ARG A 365 -19.79 16.96 -5.89
N PRO A 366 -18.74 17.07 -5.06
CA PRO A 366 -18.89 17.36 -3.65
C PRO A 366 -19.47 18.76 -3.41
N VAL A 367 -20.35 18.88 -2.43
CA VAL A 367 -20.78 20.17 -1.87
C VAL A 367 -19.78 20.55 -0.79
N GLU A 368 -18.68 21.17 -1.21
CA GLU A 368 -17.51 21.36 -0.36
C GLU A 368 -17.77 22.35 0.79
N ASN A 369 -17.15 22.08 1.95
CA ASN A 369 -17.04 23.02 3.05
C ASN A 369 -15.82 23.95 2.83
N PRO A 370 -15.99 25.26 2.58
CA PRO A 370 -14.87 26.17 2.30
C PRO A 370 -13.82 26.22 3.42
N ALA A 371 -14.20 25.95 4.67
CA ALA A 371 -13.26 25.94 5.80
C ALA A 371 -12.21 24.82 5.68
N ALA A 372 -12.52 23.73 4.98
CA ALA A 372 -11.60 22.62 4.77
C ALA A 372 -10.39 23.00 3.90
N ARG A 373 -10.47 24.09 3.12
CA ARG A 373 -9.35 24.66 2.35
C ARG A 373 -8.47 25.62 3.16
N TYR A 374 -8.63 25.67 4.48
CA TYR A 374 -7.81 26.47 5.41
C TYR A 374 -7.61 27.92 4.89
N PRO A 375 -8.72 28.67 4.68
CA PRO A 375 -8.67 29.99 4.05
C PRO A 375 -7.86 30.98 4.89
N GLY A 376 -7.11 31.84 4.21
CA GLY A 376 -6.26 32.85 4.86
C GLY A 376 -5.15 32.26 5.73
N GLY A 377 -4.72 31.02 5.47
CA GLY A 377 -3.64 30.35 6.19
C GLY A 377 -3.98 29.90 7.60
N LYS A 378 -5.26 29.91 7.98
CA LYS A 378 -5.70 29.47 9.32
C LYS A 378 -5.74 27.94 9.40
N PRO A 379 -5.39 27.33 10.56
CA PRO A 379 -5.47 25.89 10.73
C PRO A 379 -6.91 25.40 10.57
N ALA A 380 -7.08 24.27 9.87
CA ALA A 380 -8.35 23.56 9.74
C ALA A 380 -8.18 22.10 10.17
N ILE A 381 -9.04 21.62 11.08
CA ILE A 381 -9.14 20.20 11.41
C ILE A 381 -10.04 19.56 10.35
N VAL A 382 -9.50 18.62 9.58
CA VAL A 382 -10.21 17.97 8.46
C VAL A 382 -10.23 16.45 8.65
N TYR A 383 -11.39 15.85 8.36
CA TYR A 383 -11.61 14.41 8.31
C TYR A 383 -12.04 13.99 6.91
N PRO A 384 -11.45 12.93 6.33
CA PRO A 384 -10.40 12.08 6.91
C PRO A 384 -8.99 12.72 6.98
N SER A 385 -8.00 11.99 7.49
CA SER A 385 -6.57 12.34 7.39
C SER A 385 -5.98 11.90 6.03
N PRO A 386 -4.69 12.17 5.73
CA PRO A 386 -4.01 11.62 4.54
C PRO A 386 -3.90 10.10 4.53
N PHE A 387 -4.08 9.41 5.67
CA PHE A 387 -4.27 7.96 5.65
C PHE A 387 -5.61 7.57 5.03
N GLY A 388 -6.57 8.49 5.01
CA GLY A 388 -7.89 8.33 4.45
C GLY A 388 -8.81 7.48 5.30
N ALA A 389 -10.07 7.39 4.86
CA ALA A 389 -11.00 6.42 5.42
C ALA A 389 -10.72 4.98 4.96
N HIS A 390 -10.09 4.84 3.81
CA HIS A 390 -9.62 3.59 3.23
C HIS A 390 -8.34 3.87 2.44
N ASN A 391 -7.43 2.91 2.40
CA ASN A 391 -6.10 3.04 1.80
C ASN A 391 -5.71 1.73 1.10
N ILE A 392 -4.42 1.46 0.97
CA ILE A 392 -3.85 0.30 0.25
C ILE A 392 -4.32 -1.10 0.63
N GLU A 393 -4.94 -1.28 1.78
CA GLU A 393 -5.49 -2.58 2.20
C GLU A 393 -6.67 -2.97 1.31
N ALA A 394 -6.55 -4.03 0.50
CA ALA A 394 -7.62 -4.46 -0.41
C ALA A 394 -8.99 -4.61 0.30
N MET A 395 -10.04 -4.04 -0.29
CA MET A 395 -11.42 -4.43 -0.02
C MET A 395 -11.78 -5.69 -0.81
N SER A 396 -12.98 -6.23 -0.58
CA SER A 396 -13.49 -7.37 -1.34
C SER A 396 -14.99 -7.30 -1.48
N PHE A 397 -15.53 -7.83 -2.58
CA PHE A 397 -16.97 -7.90 -2.82
C PHE A 397 -17.46 -9.37 -2.85
N ASN A 398 -18.54 -9.68 -2.15
CA ASN A 398 -19.16 -11.01 -2.21
C ASN A 398 -20.51 -10.94 -2.95
N PRO A 399 -20.62 -11.52 -4.16
CA PRO A 399 -21.88 -11.55 -4.91
C PRO A 399 -23.02 -12.29 -4.18
N GLY A 400 -22.70 -13.23 -3.29
CA GLY A 400 -23.69 -13.99 -2.54
C GLY A 400 -24.35 -13.21 -1.41
N THR A 401 -23.62 -12.30 -0.75
CA THR A 401 -24.18 -11.40 0.27
C THR A 401 -24.60 -10.05 -0.31
N GLY A 402 -24.04 -9.67 -1.47
CA GLY A 402 -24.18 -8.34 -2.05
C GLY A 402 -23.43 -7.27 -1.27
N LEU A 403 -22.46 -7.63 -0.43
CA LEU A 403 -21.72 -6.70 0.45
C LEU A 403 -20.28 -6.51 -0.01
N VAL A 404 -19.75 -5.32 0.27
CA VAL A 404 -18.32 -4.98 0.14
C VAL A 404 -17.70 -4.89 1.53
N TYR A 405 -16.52 -5.46 1.72
CA TYR A 405 -15.81 -5.50 3.00
C TYR A 405 -14.59 -4.59 2.96
N ILE A 406 -14.63 -3.51 3.75
CA ILE A 406 -13.70 -2.39 3.66
C ILE A 406 -12.90 -2.30 4.96
N PRO A 407 -11.56 -2.42 4.91
CA PRO A 407 -10.68 -1.98 5.98
C PRO A 407 -10.78 -0.45 6.13
N THR A 408 -11.48 0.01 7.18
CA THR A 408 -11.84 1.41 7.37
C THR A 408 -11.09 2.04 8.53
N MET A 409 -10.69 3.30 8.36
CA MET A 409 -10.04 4.14 9.36
C MET A 409 -10.86 5.42 9.58
N ASP A 410 -10.95 5.91 10.81
CA ASP A 410 -11.58 7.18 11.13
C ASP A 410 -10.58 8.03 11.90
N GLN A 411 -9.92 8.95 11.19
CA GLN A 411 -8.85 9.80 11.70
C GLN A 411 -8.91 11.18 11.04
N GLY A 412 -8.46 12.22 11.74
CA GLY A 412 -8.41 13.59 11.24
C GLY A 412 -6.98 14.12 11.18
N ARG A 413 -6.77 15.21 10.43
CA ARG A 413 -5.50 15.94 10.38
C ARG A 413 -5.74 17.45 10.45
N VAL A 414 -4.79 18.17 11.03
CA VAL A 414 -4.73 19.63 10.97
C VAL A 414 -3.99 20.04 9.69
N TYR A 415 -4.65 20.84 8.86
CA TYR A 415 -4.06 21.45 7.66
C TYR A 415 -3.86 22.94 7.89
N ILE A 416 -2.69 23.44 7.52
CA ILE A 416 -2.33 24.86 7.58
C ILE A 416 -1.36 25.17 6.45
N ASP A 417 -1.36 26.42 5.96
CA ASP A 417 -0.35 26.87 5.02
C ASP A 417 1.04 26.87 5.70
N PRO A 418 2.14 26.63 4.95
CA PRO A 418 3.49 26.73 5.48
C PRO A 418 3.79 28.17 5.95
N ALA A 419 4.75 28.30 6.87
CA ALA A 419 5.24 29.60 7.30
C ALA A 419 5.98 30.37 6.19
N GLU A 420 6.63 29.63 5.28
CA GLU A 420 7.27 30.18 4.09
C GLU A 420 6.23 30.71 3.08
N PRO A 421 6.56 31.75 2.29
CA PRO A 421 5.69 32.24 1.24
C PRO A 421 5.26 31.13 0.26
N LEU A 422 3.95 31.08 -0.05
CA LEU A 422 3.40 30.12 -1.02
C LEU A 422 3.97 30.34 -2.42
N GLN A 423 4.21 31.60 -2.80
CA GLN A 423 4.82 31.95 -4.06
C GLN A 423 6.31 31.60 -4.03
N GLY A 424 6.75 30.78 -4.99
CA GLY A 424 8.15 30.35 -5.07
C GLY A 424 8.52 29.24 -4.09
N TRP A 425 7.52 28.62 -3.43
CA TRP A 425 7.71 27.40 -2.64
C TRP A 425 8.47 26.34 -3.45
N LYS A 426 9.30 25.53 -2.78
CA LYS A 426 10.13 24.51 -3.42
C LYS A 426 9.98 23.17 -2.70
N HIS A 427 10.00 22.09 -3.47
CA HIS A 427 10.17 20.74 -2.93
C HIS A 427 11.50 20.62 -2.17
N LEU A 428 11.49 19.79 -1.13
CA LEU A 428 12.72 19.36 -0.49
C LEU A 428 13.36 18.26 -1.34
N ASN A 429 14.64 18.40 -1.63
CA ASN A 429 15.40 17.38 -2.37
C ASN A 429 15.71 16.15 -1.48
N GLY A 430 16.01 15.01 -2.10
CA GLY A 430 16.60 13.86 -1.43
C GLY A 430 15.59 12.84 -0.93
N GLN A 431 14.47 12.70 -1.64
CA GLN A 431 13.34 11.85 -1.26
C GLN A 431 12.74 12.21 0.12
N ARG A 432 12.44 13.50 0.35
CA ARG A 432 11.80 14.01 1.58
C ARG A 432 10.35 14.41 1.33
N ILE A 433 9.46 14.06 2.26
CA ILE A 433 8.03 14.42 2.16
C ILE A 433 7.91 15.95 2.11
N SER A 434 7.29 16.44 1.03
CA SER A 434 7.23 17.85 0.64
C SER A 434 5.85 18.16 0.07
N VAL A 435 4.91 18.41 0.98
CA VAL A 435 3.47 18.42 0.66
C VAL A 435 2.84 19.81 0.59
N GLY A 436 3.62 20.85 0.92
CA GLY A 436 3.15 22.23 0.88
C GLY A 436 2.19 22.61 2.01
N THR A 437 2.21 21.87 3.12
CA THR A 437 1.48 22.20 4.37
C THR A 437 2.47 22.57 5.47
N GLY A 438 2.03 23.39 6.42
CA GLY A 438 2.81 23.76 7.61
C GLY A 438 2.61 22.80 8.79
N ALA A 439 3.42 22.99 9.83
CA ALA A 439 3.27 22.27 11.09
C ALA A 439 2.02 22.76 11.85
N PRO A 440 1.23 21.85 12.45
CA PRO A 440 0.09 22.24 13.29
C PRO A 440 0.51 23.16 14.45
N PRO A 441 -0.26 24.23 14.76
CA PRO A 441 -0.01 25.04 15.94
C PRO A 441 -0.13 24.23 17.23
N ALA A 442 0.62 24.62 18.27
CA ALA A 442 0.54 23.98 19.58
C ALA A 442 -0.89 24.00 20.13
N GLY A 443 -1.34 22.86 20.66
CA GLY A 443 -2.69 22.70 21.22
C GLY A 443 -3.81 22.53 20.19
N VAL A 444 -3.50 22.61 18.88
CA VAL A 444 -4.46 22.31 17.81
C VAL A 444 -4.26 20.88 17.35
N ALA A 445 -5.28 20.04 17.57
CA ALA A 445 -5.26 18.62 17.21
C ALA A 445 -6.66 18.19 16.76
N PRO A 446 -6.79 17.03 16.08
CA PRO A 446 -8.09 16.42 15.85
C PRO A 446 -8.92 16.33 17.13
N ASP A 447 -10.19 16.68 17.03
CA ASP A 447 -11.16 16.82 18.13
C ASP A 447 -11.81 15.50 18.58
N ARG A 448 -11.47 14.38 17.94
CA ARG A 448 -11.90 13.04 18.37
C ARG A 448 -10.80 11.99 18.15
N PRO A 449 -10.82 10.88 18.93
CA PRO A 449 -9.82 9.83 18.81
C PRO A 449 -9.84 9.14 17.45
N ALA A 450 -8.64 8.82 16.95
CA ALA A 450 -8.47 7.97 15.80
C ALA A 450 -8.91 6.53 16.09
N THR A 451 -9.65 5.89 15.17
CA THR A 451 -10.11 4.50 15.30
C THR A 451 -10.04 3.74 13.97
N SER A 452 -10.16 2.42 14.00
CA SER A 452 -10.32 1.60 12.79
C SER A 452 -11.29 0.45 12.99
N PHE A 453 -11.88 -0.03 11.90
CA PHE A 453 -12.86 -1.11 11.89
C PHE A 453 -12.95 -1.79 10.51
N LEU A 454 -13.32 -3.06 10.47
CA LEU A 454 -13.78 -3.75 9.26
C LEU A 454 -15.25 -3.41 9.04
N LEU A 455 -15.56 -2.77 7.92
CA LEU A 455 -16.92 -2.38 7.54
C LEU A 455 -17.47 -3.32 6.48
N ALA A 456 -18.68 -3.83 6.67
CA ALA A 456 -19.47 -4.41 5.59
C ALA A 456 -20.47 -3.39 5.08
N TRP A 457 -20.30 -2.98 3.83
CA TRP A 457 -21.08 -1.97 3.17
C TRP A 457 -22.01 -2.59 2.13
N ASN A 458 -23.27 -2.17 2.11
CA ASN A 458 -24.19 -2.51 1.03
C ASN A 458 -24.11 -1.43 -0.07
N PRO A 459 -23.56 -1.74 -1.25
CA PRO A 459 -23.38 -0.77 -2.33
C PRO A 459 -24.71 -0.36 -3.00
N VAL A 460 -25.76 -1.18 -2.90
CA VAL A 460 -27.07 -0.91 -3.51
C VAL A 460 -27.86 0.08 -2.65
N THR A 461 -27.90 -0.14 -1.34
CA THR A 461 -28.61 0.75 -0.39
C THR A 461 -27.74 1.88 0.14
N GLN A 462 -26.43 1.84 -0.11
CA GLN A 462 -25.44 2.80 0.39
C GLN A 462 -25.51 2.94 1.92
N SER A 463 -25.49 1.80 2.61
CA SER A 463 -25.61 1.71 4.06
C SER A 463 -24.71 0.63 4.63
N GLU A 464 -24.31 0.81 5.88
CA GLU A 464 -23.64 -0.23 6.65
C GLU A 464 -24.57 -1.41 6.91
N ALA A 465 -24.07 -2.62 6.70
CA ALA A 465 -24.73 -3.86 7.11
C ALA A 465 -24.26 -4.29 8.51
N TRP A 466 -22.95 -4.20 8.76
CA TRP A 466 -22.33 -4.46 10.06
C TRP A 466 -20.89 -3.91 10.07
N ARG A 467 -20.28 -3.79 11.26
CA ARG A 467 -18.86 -3.49 11.42
C ARG A 467 -18.22 -4.27 12.56
N VAL A 468 -16.89 -4.46 12.50
CA VAL A 468 -16.08 -5.08 13.57
C VAL A 468 -14.92 -4.13 13.94
N PRO A 469 -14.81 -3.66 15.20
CA PRO A 469 -13.68 -2.84 15.64
C PRO A 469 -12.33 -3.53 15.44
N MET A 470 -11.32 -2.78 15.01
CA MET A 470 -9.96 -3.28 14.81
C MET A 470 -9.00 -2.69 15.85
N PRO A 471 -7.98 -3.46 16.29
CA PRO A 471 -6.99 -2.98 17.24
C PRO A 471 -6.09 -1.92 16.60
N GLY A 472 -6.00 -0.75 17.23
CA GLY A 472 -5.22 0.38 16.73
C GLY A 472 -5.99 1.29 15.77
N ILE A 473 -5.32 2.35 15.32
CA ILE A 473 -5.86 3.37 14.41
C ILE A 473 -5.78 2.94 12.94
N ARG A 474 -4.91 1.96 12.63
CA ARG A 474 -4.76 1.31 11.32
C ARG A 474 -4.72 -0.21 11.51
N GLY A 475 -5.84 -0.73 12.00
CA GLY A 475 -5.88 -2.05 12.60
C GLY A 475 -6.21 -3.21 11.66
N GLY A 476 -6.92 -2.97 10.55
CA GLY A 476 -7.34 -4.03 9.64
C GLY A 476 -6.41 -4.17 8.43
N GLY A 477 -6.05 -5.40 8.05
CA GLY A 477 -5.37 -5.70 6.80
C GLY A 477 -6.32 -5.83 5.60
N GLY A 478 -5.78 -6.17 4.42
CA GLY A 478 -6.57 -6.48 3.23
C GLY A 478 -7.52 -7.65 3.44
N THR A 479 -8.57 -7.71 2.61
CA THR A 479 -9.64 -8.72 2.70
C THR A 479 -9.74 -9.60 1.46
N ALA A 480 -10.28 -10.80 1.63
CA ALA A 480 -10.81 -11.60 0.52
C ALA A 480 -12.00 -12.43 1.00
N THR A 481 -12.95 -12.69 0.10
CA THR A 481 -14.21 -13.35 0.45
C THR A 481 -14.52 -14.53 -0.48
N THR A 482 -15.30 -15.50 -0.02
CA THR A 482 -15.54 -16.75 -0.77
C THR A 482 -17.02 -17.11 -0.87
N ALA A 483 -17.35 -17.98 -1.83
CA ALA A 483 -18.66 -18.61 -1.96
C ALA A 483 -19.09 -19.43 -0.72
N GLY A 484 -18.15 -19.76 0.16
CA GLY A 484 -18.41 -20.46 1.44
C GLY A 484 -19.04 -19.60 2.54
N ASN A 485 -19.51 -18.38 2.23
CA ASN A 485 -19.97 -17.37 3.20
C ASN A 485 -18.88 -17.00 4.22
N LEU A 486 -17.65 -16.85 3.73
CA LEU A 486 -16.47 -16.49 4.53
C LEU A 486 -15.85 -15.17 4.05
N LEU A 487 -15.32 -14.43 5.01
CA LEU A 487 -14.46 -13.26 4.80
C LEU A 487 -13.19 -13.48 5.61
N PHE A 488 -12.02 -13.41 4.97
CA PHE A 488 -10.72 -13.52 5.63
C PHE A 488 -10.09 -12.13 5.75
N GLN A 489 -9.53 -11.82 6.93
CA GLN A 489 -8.80 -10.58 7.18
C GLN A 489 -7.73 -10.79 8.26
N GLY A 490 -6.58 -10.16 8.07
CA GLY A 490 -5.57 -9.99 9.11
C GLY A 490 -5.75 -8.70 9.93
N ASN A 491 -5.03 -8.55 11.04
CA ASN A 491 -4.99 -7.30 11.77
C ASN A 491 -3.60 -6.94 12.33
N ALA A 492 -3.46 -5.69 12.75
CA ALA A 492 -2.23 -5.12 13.29
C ALA A 492 -1.75 -5.83 14.57
N ALA A 493 -2.68 -6.38 15.36
CA ALA A 493 -2.38 -7.17 16.56
C ALA A 493 -1.94 -8.61 16.27
N GLY A 494 -1.81 -8.99 14.99
CA GLY A 494 -1.26 -10.27 14.56
C GLY A 494 -2.24 -11.43 14.57
N ARG A 495 -3.55 -11.15 14.51
CA ARG A 495 -4.56 -12.17 14.29
C ARG A 495 -4.91 -12.25 12.81
N PHE A 496 -4.98 -13.48 12.29
CA PHE A 496 -5.65 -13.77 11.02
C PHE A 496 -6.99 -14.42 11.32
N VAL A 497 -8.08 -13.86 10.80
CA VAL A 497 -9.45 -14.18 11.22
C VAL A 497 -10.31 -14.52 10.01
N ALA A 498 -11.17 -15.52 10.18
CA ALA A 498 -12.26 -15.80 9.26
C ALA A 498 -13.59 -15.39 9.91
N TYR A 499 -14.35 -14.55 9.23
CA TYR A 499 -15.66 -14.06 9.63
C TYR A 499 -16.76 -14.69 8.78
N ALA A 500 -17.97 -14.81 9.32
CA ALA A 500 -19.17 -15.04 8.53
C ALA A 500 -19.45 -13.81 7.67
N ALA A 501 -19.40 -13.95 6.35
CA ALA A 501 -19.46 -12.83 5.41
C ALA A 501 -20.77 -12.02 5.52
N ASN A 502 -21.86 -12.65 5.95
CA ASN A 502 -23.15 -12.00 6.11
C ASN A 502 -23.36 -11.22 7.42
N SER A 503 -22.52 -11.44 8.45
CA SER A 503 -22.80 -10.93 9.81
C SER A 503 -21.58 -10.41 10.57
N GLY A 504 -20.36 -10.61 10.06
CA GLY A 504 -19.14 -10.19 10.75
C GLY A 504 -18.81 -11.02 11.99
N ARG A 505 -19.54 -12.12 12.26
CA ARG A 505 -19.26 -13.00 13.40
C ARG A 505 -17.93 -13.74 13.16
N PRO A 506 -16.94 -13.66 14.08
CA PRO A 506 -15.72 -14.45 13.95
C PRO A 506 -16.05 -15.95 14.07
N LEU A 507 -15.54 -16.75 13.13
CA LEU A 507 -15.75 -18.20 13.07
C LEU A 507 -14.47 -18.98 13.36
N TRP A 508 -13.31 -18.37 13.07
CA TRP A 508 -12.00 -18.97 13.27
C TRP A 508 -10.96 -17.85 13.39
N SER A 509 -9.89 -18.10 14.13
CA SER A 509 -8.75 -17.18 14.17
C SER A 509 -7.44 -17.89 14.47
N PHE A 510 -6.33 -17.29 14.03
CA PHE A 510 -4.98 -17.79 14.17
C PHE A 510 -4.05 -16.69 14.67
N ASP A 511 -3.09 -17.05 15.52
CA ASP A 511 -2.01 -16.16 15.97
C ASP A 511 -0.85 -16.21 14.95
N ALA A 512 -0.69 -15.16 14.16
CA ALA A 512 0.35 -15.07 13.16
C ALA A 512 1.73 -14.69 13.74
N GLN A 513 1.80 -14.36 15.04
CA GLN A 513 3.00 -13.90 15.75
C GLN A 513 3.61 -12.58 15.22
N THR A 514 2.95 -11.92 14.27
CA THR A 514 3.27 -10.59 13.74
C THR A 514 2.04 -10.01 13.03
N ALA A 515 2.01 -8.71 12.75
CA ALA A 515 0.88 -8.07 12.06
C ALA A 515 0.56 -8.77 10.72
N VAL A 516 -0.71 -8.79 10.36
CA VAL A 516 -1.18 -9.34 9.08
C VAL A 516 -1.92 -8.24 8.35
N MET A 517 -1.23 -7.56 7.44
CA MET A 517 -1.79 -6.42 6.69
C MET A 517 -2.02 -6.73 5.21
N ALA A 518 -1.37 -7.77 4.68
CA ALA A 518 -1.51 -8.19 3.29
C ALA A 518 -2.89 -8.76 3.00
N GLN A 519 -3.26 -8.70 1.72
CA GLN A 519 -4.43 -9.38 1.17
C GLN A 519 -4.26 -10.91 1.28
N PRO A 520 -5.23 -11.64 1.84
CA PRO A 520 -5.27 -13.10 1.76
C PRO A 520 -5.77 -13.56 0.38
N ILE A 521 -5.36 -14.75 -0.04
CA ILE A 521 -5.86 -15.41 -1.26
C ILE A 521 -6.36 -16.81 -0.93
N THR A 522 -7.18 -17.38 -1.82
CA THR A 522 -7.55 -18.80 -1.79
C THR A 522 -7.49 -19.41 -3.19
N TYR A 523 -7.08 -20.67 -3.25
CA TYR A 523 -6.79 -21.38 -4.50
C TYR A 523 -6.90 -22.90 -4.29
N ARG A 524 -6.74 -23.67 -5.37
CA ARG A 524 -6.61 -25.13 -5.31
C ARG A 524 -5.22 -25.60 -5.68
N ALA A 525 -4.67 -26.50 -4.87
CA ALA A 525 -3.45 -27.24 -5.18
C ALA A 525 -3.67 -28.72 -4.85
N ARG A 526 -3.25 -29.62 -5.74
CA ARG A 526 -3.41 -31.09 -5.58
C ARG A 526 -4.83 -31.50 -5.12
N GLY A 527 -5.86 -30.88 -5.71
CA GLY A 527 -7.27 -31.18 -5.46
C GLY A 527 -7.86 -30.59 -4.18
N ARG A 528 -7.11 -29.83 -3.38
CA ARG A 528 -7.56 -29.27 -2.09
C ARG A 528 -7.58 -27.75 -2.13
N GLN A 529 -8.53 -27.15 -1.41
CA GLN A 529 -8.56 -25.70 -1.20
C GLN A 529 -7.57 -25.28 -0.10
N TYR A 530 -6.81 -24.22 -0.38
CA TYR A 530 -5.91 -23.56 0.56
C TYR A 530 -6.27 -22.09 0.74
N VAL A 531 -5.93 -21.52 1.88
CA VAL A 531 -5.96 -20.07 2.15
C VAL A 531 -4.56 -19.63 2.53
N THR A 532 -4.03 -18.60 1.87
CA THR A 532 -2.67 -18.09 2.12
C THR A 532 -2.69 -16.61 2.41
N VAL A 533 -1.84 -16.17 3.34
CA VAL A 533 -1.60 -14.75 3.63
C VAL A 533 -0.13 -14.53 4.00
N ILE A 534 0.39 -13.33 3.72
CA ILE A 534 1.72 -12.90 4.17
C ILE A 534 1.57 -12.13 5.48
N ALA A 535 2.28 -12.58 6.51
CA ALA A 535 2.35 -11.95 7.82
C ALA A 535 3.71 -11.27 8.00
N GLY A 536 3.68 -10.01 8.45
CA GLY A 536 4.85 -9.17 8.68
C GLY A 536 4.42 -7.71 8.81
N SER A 537 5.10 -6.92 9.64
CA SER A 537 4.79 -5.50 9.81
C SER A 537 5.94 -4.60 9.34
N ARG A 538 5.65 -3.68 8.42
CA ARG A 538 6.55 -2.56 8.06
C ARG A 538 5.98 -1.20 8.45
N PHE A 539 4.96 -1.14 9.29
CA PHE A 539 4.36 0.14 9.67
C PHE A 539 4.95 0.63 10.99
N PRO A 540 5.87 1.61 10.96
CA PRO A 540 6.41 2.13 12.20
C PRO A 540 5.35 2.96 12.92
N SER A 541 4.92 2.56 14.11
CA SER A 541 4.07 3.36 15.04
C SER A 541 2.70 3.85 14.49
N ALA A 542 2.40 3.68 13.20
CA ALA A 542 1.19 4.16 12.52
C ALA A 542 -0.03 3.28 12.78
N THR A 543 0.14 2.18 13.52
CA THR A 543 -0.98 1.39 14.00
C THR A 543 -1.59 1.99 15.26
N GLY A 544 -0.91 2.90 15.95
CA GLY A 544 -1.38 3.49 17.21
C GLY A 544 -1.57 2.46 18.33
N MET A 545 -0.95 1.28 18.21
CA MET A 545 -1.03 0.23 19.23
C MET A 545 -0.15 0.57 20.44
N GLY A 546 -0.62 0.24 21.65
CA GLY A 546 0.15 0.43 22.89
C GLY A 546 1.42 -0.42 22.98
N ARG A 547 1.54 -1.47 22.17
CA ARG A 547 2.73 -2.31 22.01
C ARG A 547 2.91 -2.61 20.52
N GLU A 548 4.07 -2.26 19.98
CA GLU A 548 4.42 -2.52 18.59
C GLU A 548 5.31 -3.77 18.43
N TRP A 549 5.49 -4.21 17.18
CA TRP A 549 6.35 -5.33 16.83
C TRP A 549 7.82 -4.93 16.92
N ASN A 550 8.69 -5.85 17.34
CA ASN A 550 10.13 -5.61 17.40
C ASN A 550 10.79 -6.17 16.14
N TYR A 551 11.55 -5.35 15.41
CA TYR A 551 12.24 -5.72 14.17
C TYR A 551 13.14 -6.96 14.34
N ARG A 552 13.81 -7.11 15.49
CA ARG A 552 14.78 -8.18 15.75
C ARG A 552 14.13 -9.52 16.11
N THR A 553 12.89 -9.49 16.61
CA THR A 553 12.25 -10.69 17.17
C THR A 553 11.03 -11.14 16.38
N GLN A 554 10.37 -10.24 15.66
CA GLN A 554 9.27 -10.61 14.79
C GLN A 554 9.80 -11.48 13.64
N GLN A 555 9.00 -12.46 13.23
CA GLN A 555 9.31 -13.33 12.10
C GLN A 555 8.26 -13.14 11.03
N TRP A 556 8.70 -12.75 9.84
CA TRP A 556 7.84 -12.55 8.69
C TRP A 556 7.62 -13.89 8.00
N ARG A 557 6.39 -14.18 7.59
CA ARG A 557 6.02 -15.51 7.09
C ARG A 557 5.00 -15.47 5.97
N VAL A 558 5.11 -16.42 5.06
CA VAL A 558 3.96 -16.90 4.31
C VAL A 558 3.25 -17.94 5.17
N LEU A 559 1.96 -17.74 5.44
CA LEU A 559 1.13 -18.66 6.22
C LEU A 559 0.08 -19.26 5.30
N THR A 560 0.02 -20.60 5.23
CA THR A 560 -0.95 -21.30 4.39
C THR A 560 -1.74 -22.30 5.21
N PHE A 561 -3.06 -22.31 5.01
CA PHE A 561 -4.03 -23.06 5.81
C PHE A 561 -4.86 -24.01 4.95
N SER A 562 -5.25 -25.15 5.52
CA SER A 562 -6.19 -26.12 4.94
C SER A 562 -6.98 -26.84 6.04
N LEU A 563 -8.05 -27.56 5.67
CA LEU A 563 -8.87 -28.32 6.63
C LEU A 563 -8.12 -29.51 7.27
N ASP A 564 -7.06 -30.00 6.62
CA ASP A 564 -6.25 -31.13 7.05
C ASP A 564 -4.85 -30.72 7.54
N GLY A 565 -4.62 -29.41 7.74
CA GLY A 565 -3.35 -28.86 8.20
C GLY A 565 -2.91 -29.43 9.55
N LYS A 566 -1.60 -29.61 9.72
CA LYS A 566 -0.97 -30.20 10.92
C LYS A 566 0.24 -29.42 11.43
N ALA A 567 0.65 -28.37 10.72
CA ALA A 567 1.79 -27.57 11.12
C ALA A 567 1.47 -26.69 12.32
N SER A 568 2.51 -26.28 13.03
CA SER A 568 2.46 -25.27 14.09
C SER A 568 3.61 -24.29 13.90
N LEU A 569 3.39 -23.03 14.28
CA LEU A 569 4.48 -22.07 14.34
C LEU A 569 5.40 -22.39 15.52
N PRO A 570 6.70 -22.11 15.39
CA PRO A 570 7.61 -22.23 16.51
C PRO A 570 7.22 -21.23 17.62
N PRO A 571 7.48 -21.54 18.90
CA PRO A 571 7.25 -20.60 19.99
C PRO A 571 8.00 -19.27 19.76
N VAL A 572 7.36 -18.14 20.08
CA VAL A 572 8.03 -16.84 20.06
C VAL A 572 9.10 -16.84 21.15
N GLN A 573 10.36 -16.64 20.78
CA GLN A 573 11.42 -16.46 21.76
C GLN A 573 11.45 -15.01 22.23
N PRO A 574 11.27 -14.73 23.54
CA PRO A 574 11.47 -13.40 24.08
C PRO A 574 12.95 -13.03 23.92
N VAL A 575 13.23 -11.88 23.32
CA VAL A 575 14.57 -11.29 23.32
C VAL A 575 14.47 -9.96 24.06
N GLU A 576 15.27 -9.82 25.11
CA GLU A 576 15.45 -8.53 25.75
C GLU A 576 16.31 -7.63 24.86
N THR A 577 15.76 -6.48 24.50
CA THR A 577 16.45 -5.45 23.74
C THR A 577 16.42 -4.16 24.57
N PRO A 578 17.26 -4.04 25.61
CA PRO A 578 17.23 -2.88 26.49
C PRO A 578 17.63 -1.61 25.74
N VAL A 579 17.10 -0.48 26.20
CA VAL A 579 17.59 0.84 25.80
C VAL A 579 19.03 0.98 26.29
N ILE A 580 19.92 1.38 25.39
CA ILE A 580 21.34 1.55 25.69
C ILE A 580 21.58 3.03 25.95
N ASP A 581 22.02 3.39 27.15
CA ASP A 581 22.54 4.73 27.50
C ASP A 581 24.08 4.73 27.53
N MET A 582 24.67 5.90 27.36
CA MET A 582 26.08 6.17 27.63
C MET A 582 26.15 7.23 28.73
N PRO A 583 26.34 6.84 30.00
CA PRO A 583 26.33 7.77 31.12
C PRO A 583 27.33 8.92 30.97
N ASP A 584 28.52 8.63 30.44
CA ASP A 584 29.61 9.60 30.28
C ASP A 584 29.42 10.55 29.08
N PHE A 585 28.40 10.32 28.25
CA PHE A 585 28.11 11.20 27.13
C PHE A 585 27.35 12.45 27.60
N ALA A 586 27.98 13.63 27.54
CA ALA A 586 27.30 14.88 27.87
C ALA A 586 26.33 15.28 26.75
N VAL A 587 25.01 15.25 27.01
CA VAL A 587 24.01 15.68 26.04
C VAL A 587 23.97 17.20 25.97
N ASP A 588 24.41 17.76 24.85
CA ASP A 588 24.12 19.13 24.42
C ASP A 588 22.67 19.24 23.87
N PRO A 589 21.78 20.01 24.53
CA PRO A 589 20.40 20.18 24.08
C PRO A 589 20.26 20.88 22.72
N ALA A 590 21.16 21.80 22.37
CA ALA A 590 21.09 22.52 21.10
C ALA A 590 21.41 21.58 19.93
N LYS A 591 22.41 20.71 20.09
CA LYS A 591 22.71 19.66 19.11
C LYS A 591 21.60 18.61 19.02
N ALA A 592 20.98 18.26 20.15
CA ALA A 592 19.84 17.34 20.16
C ALA A 592 18.63 17.89 19.37
N VAL A 593 18.39 19.21 19.39
CA VAL A 593 17.36 19.85 18.56
C VAL A 593 17.66 19.69 17.06
N ILE A 594 18.92 19.86 16.65
CA ILE A 594 19.35 19.61 15.25
C ILE A 594 19.06 18.15 14.89
N GLY A 595 19.51 17.21 15.74
CA GLY A 595 19.28 15.78 15.55
C GLY A 595 17.80 15.40 15.46
N ALA A 596 16.96 15.99 16.30
CA ALA A 596 15.51 15.77 16.26
C ALA A 596 14.91 16.19 14.92
N GLY A 597 15.34 17.33 14.37
CA GLY A 597 14.91 17.80 13.05
C GLY A 597 15.32 16.86 11.92
N VAL A 598 16.59 16.43 11.92
CA VAL A 598 17.13 15.47 10.94
C VAL A 598 16.40 14.12 11.04
N PHE A 599 16.23 13.61 12.26
CA PHE A 599 15.55 12.34 12.51
C PHE A 599 14.11 12.36 12.03
N GLY A 600 13.35 13.40 12.39
CA GLY A 600 11.96 13.57 12.01
C GLY A 600 11.75 13.53 10.50
N GLN A 601 12.64 14.20 9.75
CA GLN A 601 12.56 14.36 8.30
C GLN A 601 13.09 13.18 7.49
N ARG A 602 14.01 12.38 8.04
CA ARG A 602 14.79 11.40 7.25
C ARG A 602 14.74 9.97 7.78
N CYS A 603 14.48 9.78 9.07
CA CYS A 603 14.66 8.49 9.75
C CYS A 603 13.36 7.94 10.32
N SER A 604 12.44 8.82 10.73
CA SER A 604 11.20 8.46 11.42
C SER A 604 10.29 7.50 10.62
N ILE A 605 10.28 7.60 9.28
CA ILE A 605 9.50 6.74 8.37
C ILE A 605 9.90 5.26 8.43
N CYS A 606 11.07 4.95 8.98
CA CYS A 606 11.53 3.57 9.20
C CYS A 606 11.68 3.26 10.69
N HIS A 607 12.29 4.18 11.45
CA HIS A 607 12.68 3.98 12.84
C HIS A 607 11.62 4.46 13.86
N GLY A 608 10.46 4.89 13.38
CA GLY A 608 9.31 5.30 14.19
C GLY A 608 9.44 6.69 14.80
N ALA A 609 8.32 7.20 15.31
CA ALA A 609 8.27 8.52 15.92
C ALA A 609 9.16 8.56 17.18
N ASN A 610 9.86 9.67 17.39
CA ASN A 610 10.72 9.90 18.55
C ASN A 610 11.79 8.82 18.80
N ALA A 611 12.30 8.20 17.73
CA ALA A 611 13.25 7.09 17.74
C ALA A 611 12.75 5.80 18.41
N VAL A 612 11.43 5.62 18.50
CA VAL A 612 10.81 4.40 19.01
C VAL A 612 10.25 3.60 17.83
N SER A 613 10.89 2.48 17.50
CA SER A 613 10.51 1.70 16.32
C SER A 613 9.24 0.89 16.53
N GLY A 614 8.41 0.84 15.48
CA GLY A 614 7.24 -0.05 15.39
C GLY A 614 7.52 -1.40 14.71
N GLY A 615 8.79 -1.75 14.52
CA GLY A 615 9.20 -3.03 13.96
C GLY A 615 9.55 -3.01 12.48
N ALA A 616 9.36 -1.88 11.80
CA ALA A 616 9.75 -1.71 10.40
C ALA A 616 11.28 -1.68 10.20
N ALA A 617 12.01 -1.12 11.16
CA ALA A 617 13.46 -1.07 11.22
C ALA A 617 13.94 -1.24 12.68
N PRO A 618 15.25 -1.43 12.95
CA PRO A 618 15.75 -1.48 14.33
C PRO A 618 15.39 -0.22 15.15
N ASP A 619 15.09 -0.38 16.42
CA ASP A 619 15.01 0.74 17.36
C ASP A 619 16.42 1.30 17.59
N LEU A 620 16.62 2.60 17.31
CA LEU A 620 17.93 3.24 17.39
C LEU A 620 18.40 3.47 18.82
N LEU A 621 17.49 3.47 19.79
CA LEU A 621 17.82 3.57 21.22
C LEU A 621 18.34 2.23 21.78
N GLN A 622 18.13 1.13 21.05
CA GLN A 622 18.61 -0.23 21.39
C GLN A 622 19.80 -0.65 20.52
N SER A 623 20.39 0.28 19.76
CA SER A 623 21.48 -0.01 18.84
C SER A 623 22.81 0.52 19.37
N GLY A 624 23.87 -0.28 19.22
CA GLY A 624 25.23 0.16 19.50
C GLY A 624 25.82 1.07 18.41
N VAL A 625 25.24 1.07 17.20
CA VAL A 625 25.78 1.83 16.06
C VAL A 625 25.84 3.33 16.33
N PRO A 626 24.77 4.00 16.82
CA PRO A 626 24.83 5.44 17.05
C PRO A 626 25.70 5.86 18.25
N LEU A 627 26.30 4.91 18.99
CA LEU A 627 27.18 5.20 20.12
C LEU A 627 28.59 5.65 19.67
N ASP A 628 29.02 5.17 18.50
CA ASP A 628 30.32 5.47 17.92
C ASP A 628 30.13 6.23 16.61
N LYS A 629 30.75 7.41 16.49
CA LYS A 629 30.53 8.30 15.34
C LYS A 629 31.01 7.66 14.03
N ALA A 630 32.17 7.01 14.04
CA ALA A 630 32.74 6.38 12.85
C ALA A 630 31.85 5.22 12.35
N SER A 631 31.38 4.37 13.26
CA SER A 631 30.42 3.30 12.94
C SER A 631 29.11 3.85 12.38
N PHE A 632 28.64 4.97 12.92
CA PHE A 632 27.41 5.61 12.44
C PHE A 632 27.60 6.21 11.04
N GLU A 633 28.75 6.82 10.77
CA GLU A 633 29.16 7.31 9.44
C GLU A 633 29.29 6.18 8.43
N GLU A 634 29.84 5.02 8.79
CA GLU A 634 29.88 3.86 7.88
C GLU A 634 28.45 3.42 7.45
N VAL A 635 27.49 3.46 8.38
CA VAL A 635 26.08 3.16 8.05
C VAL A 635 25.44 4.27 7.22
N LEU A 636 25.55 5.53 7.62
CA LEU A 636 24.89 6.66 6.96
C LEU A 636 25.57 7.04 5.64
N HIS A 637 26.89 7.22 5.63
CA HIS A 637 27.66 7.71 4.50
C HIS A 637 28.23 6.63 3.61
N LYS A 638 28.53 5.42 4.08
CA LYS A 638 29.03 4.34 3.19
C LYS A 638 27.94 3.36 2.80
N GLY A 639 26.84 3.33 3.55
CA GLY A 639 25.67 2.51 3.24
C GLY A 639 25.97 1.01 3.35
N ILE A 640 26.76 0.62 4.37
CA ILE A 640 27.14 -0.79 4.61
C ILE A 640 25.93 -1.71 4.90
N LEU A 641 24.77 -1.13 5.21
CA LEU A 641 23.51 -1.85 5.47
C LEU A 641 22.47 -1.72 4.35
N ARG A 642 22.83 -1.25 3.14
CA ARG A 642 21.89 -1.05 2.02
C ARG A 642 21.17 -2.33 1.59
N GLU A 643 21.87 -3.45 1.55
CA GLU A 643 21.26 -4.75 1.23
C GLU A 643 20.15 -5.14 2.22
N ARG A 644 20.27 -4.71 3.49
CA ARG A 644 19.25 -4.88 4.54
C ARG A 644 18.19 -3.78 4.54
N GLY A 645 18.21 -2.92 3.53
CA GLY A 645 17.24 -1.86 3.32
C GLY A 645 17.47 -0.55 4.05
N MET A 646 18.62 -0.35 4.71
CA MET A 646 19.00 0.96 5.24
C MET A 646 19.56 1.85 4.11
N PRO A 647 18.85 2.93 3.71
CA PRO A 647 19.34 3.83 2.67
C PRO A 647 20.58 4.61 3.12
N ARG A 648 21.34 5.09 2.14
CA ARG A 648 22.50 5.97 2.33
C ARG A 648 22.05 7.43 2.44
N PHE A 649 22.75 8.22 3.26
CA PHE A 649 22.56 9.64 3.53
C PHE A 649 23.90 10.40 3.46
N GLU A 650 24.56 10.33 2.30
CA GLU A 650 25.89 10.92 2.08
C GLU A 650 25.94 12.45 2.21
N GLU A 651 24.79 13.10 2.13
CA GLU A 651 24.67 14.55 2.26
C GLU A 651 24.63 15.05 3.71
N LEU A 652 24.46 14.17 4.70
CA LEU A 652 24.40 14.59 6.09
C LEU A 652 25.77 15.11 6.52
N THR A 653 25.78 16.32 7.06
CA THR A 653 26.98 16.95 7.60
C THR A 653 27.41 16.30 8.92
N ASP A 654 28.68 16.46 9.29
CA ASP A 654 29.20 16.00 10.58
C ASP A 654 28.38 16.53 11.77
N ALA A 655 27.90 17.78 11.68
CA ALA A 655 27.07 18.40 12.72
C ALA A 655 25.68 17.77 12.81
N GLU A 656 25.09 17.36 11.67
CA GLU A 656 23.81 16.64 11.67
C GLU A 656 23.95 15.22 12.22
N ILE A 657 25.04 14.51 11.90
CA ILE A 657 25.34 13.18 12.44
C ILE A 657 25.58 13.26 13.95
N GLU A 658 26.40 14.21 14.40
CA GLU A 658 26.63 14.47 15.82
C GLU A 658 25.31 14.83 16.52
N GLY A 659 24.50 15.72 15.91
CA GLY A 659 23.18 16.07 16.41
C GLY A 659 22.26 14.86 16.61
N LEU A 660 22.24 13.92 15.66
CA LEU A 660 21.50 12.66 15.79
C LEU A 660 21.98 11.84 16.99
N GLN A 661 23.29 11.76 17.25
CA GLN A 661 23.80 11.08 18.46
C GLN A 661 23.28 11.75 19.73
N HIS A 662 23.38 13.07 19.84
CA HIS A 662 22.85 13.83 20.97
C HIS A 662 21.35 13.59 21.17
N TYR A 663 20.58 13.61 20.10
CA TYR A 663 19.15 13.34 20.12
C TYR A 663 18.84 11.92 20.65
N PHE A 664 19.53 10.89 20.15
CA PHE A 664 19.29 9.53 20.62
C PHE A 664 19.70 9.32 22.08
N ARG A 665 20.78 9.95 22.54
CA ARG A 665 21.17 9.90 23.97
C ARG A 665 20.14 10.60 24.86
N GLN A 666 19.64 11.77 24.44
CA GLN A 666 18.55 12.45 25.14
C GLN A 666 17.31 11.56 25.24
N ARG A 667 16.86 11.01 24.10
CA ARG A 667 15.68 10.14 24.04
C ARG A 667 15.85 8.86 24.86
N ALA A 668 17.04 8.25 24.85
CA ALA A 668 17.32 7.07 25.67
C ALA A 668 17.11 7.36 27.16
N ARG A 669 17.65 8.48 27.67
CA ARG A 669 17.49 8.90 29.07
C ARG A 669 16.05 9.23 29.44
N GLU A 670 15.33 9.91 28.55
CA GLU A 670 13.91 10.21 28.74
C GLU A 670 13.06 8.93 28.81
N VAL A 671 13.34 7.94 27.96
CA VAL A 671 12.66 6.63 28.00
C VAL A 671 13.00 5.85 29.26
N LEU A 672 14.27 5.82 29.68
CA LEU A 672 14.69 5.14 30.92
C LEU A 672 14.08 5.78 32.16
N ALA A 673 14.04 7.11 32.22
CA ALA A 673 13.37 7.84 33.30
C ALA A 673 11.87 7.53 33.36
N ALA A 674 11.20 7.50 32.20
CA ALA A 674 9.78 7.12 32.13
C ALA A 674 9.54 5.65 32.55
N GLN A 675 10.45 4.73 32.21
CA GLN A 675 10.39 3.34 32.64
C GLN A 675 10.58 3.20 34.16
N ALA A 676 11.50 3.96 34.75
CA ALA A 676 11.72 3.98 36.19
C ALA A 676 10.53 4.59 36.96
N ALA A 677 9.85 5.57 36.36
CA ALA A 677 8.65 6.21 36.94
C ALA A 677 7.37 5.38 36.80
N ALA A 678 7.30 4.44 35.85
CA ALA A 678 6.13 3.59 35.65
C ALA A 678 6.03 2.52 36.75
N LYS A 679 4.88 2.45 37.43
CA LYS A 679 4.58 1.33 38.35
C LYS A 679 4.60 -0.01 37.59
N PRO A 680 5.03 -1.13 38.22
CA PRO A 680 4.94 -2.44 37.61
C PRO A 680 3.51 -2.72 37.12
N GLY A 681 3.34 -2.90 35.81
CA GLY A 681 2.03 -3.21 35.18
C GLY A 681 1.35 -2.07 34.39
N ALA A 682 1.88 -0.85 34.38
CA ALA A 682 1.35 0.22 33.53
C ALA A 682 1.91 0.14 32.10
N GLN A 683 1.08 -0.20 31.12
CA GLN A 683 1.46 -0.09 29.71
C GLN A 683 1.60 1.39 29.35
N THR A 684 2.81 1.80 28.93
CA THR A 684 3.04 3.16 28.42
C THR A 684 2.48 3.27 27.01
N HIS A 685 1.47 4.14 26.82
CA HIS A 685 0.97 4.47 25.49
C HIS A 685 2.07 5.19 24.72
N ARG A 686 2.65 4.53 23.71
CA ARG A 686 3.69 5.09 22.84
C ARG A 686 3.07 5.39 21.48
N GLY A 687 2.72 6.65 21.22
CA GLY A 687 2.45 7.11 19.86
C GLY A 687 1.22 8.00 19.71
N LEU A 688 1.39 9.29 19.93
CA LEU A 688 0.62 10.36 19.29
C LEU A 688 1.57 11.52 19.06
N ASN A 689 2.37 11.42 18.00
CA ASN A 689 3.02 12.53 17.33
C ASN A 689 3.24 12.04 15.89
N GLU A 690 2.13 11.90 15.16
CA GLU A 690 2.21 11.62 13.73
C GLU A 690 2.79 12.83 13.01
N GLY A 691 3.90 12.58 12.31
CA GLY A 691 4.26 13.07 10.98
C GLY A 691 3.79 14.46 10.56
N GLN A 692 4.78 15.30 10.27
CA GLN A 692 4.72 16.55 9.52
C GLN A 692 3.80 16.53 8.29
#